data_AF-A0AAN8X5A2-F1
#
_entry.id   AF-A0AAN8X5A2-F1
#
_cell.length_a   1.000
_cell.length_b   1.000
_cell.length_c   1.000
_cell.angle_alpha   90.00
_cell.angle_beta   90.00
_cell.angle_gamma   90.00
#
_symmetry.space_group_name_H-M   'P 1'
#
loop_
_entity.id
_entity.type
_entity.pdbx_description
1 polymer ?
#
loop_
_entity_poly.entity_id
_entity_poly.type
_entity_poly.pdbx_seq_one_letter_code
_entity_poly.pdbx_strand_id
1 'polypeptide(L)'
;VYVSVEDVNDHRPLSSWPVYWPGVAENSEPDTVVVTVAAHDPDPGEIRTTARRLDREKQVEHVLEVTLRDSHDPATALSSTAYVTVNVLDENDNKPVFLERLYKFSVPVKHLLRDVVDGVKEYFEDMPIGQVVAVDPDEDDNGDISYSIENSKWHGIFKIHPKTGVISAKMGLNPQEDYEFEVQAIDNGRPQQFSSCFVLINLMPVPEYSPNAPVILEDPESRVTVLESDPVGHHVKLIEAKDDDEDALWYDIMGGNEDYMFTIGRDTGNIIVAGYLDAEQKSLYNLTVSVTDGIHLTKCQLIVIVLDVNDNRPSFSEPTYEVEVGENTAPGTTVFTLTASDPDSDQHLTFTLINTAHIASFSKFRVNPTSGDIVLYEPLDREVQEEHILTVSVKDRITPTKSDYARVIIRVQDSNDHAPKFLASQYNGTVTETAAIGTTIVKIVAVDKDRGANGHIMYSIISGNIGGVFSLDPVTGIISLARAVDRQEMPEYWLAVRGSDNGSPPRHSNVNVNIHVKIAHGAPPRFLNKEYVFEVSENTRVGDYIGVLEVESRLGVTFSFLGESRRIPFVINPASGMVSLDMPVDYEKIQSYNFTIIASSMNGKETTVQMIINILDENDNPPYFTQSSYSGHISEAAAINSVVLMDNNAPLVISARDKDSDQNANLVFTIVEDEARMYFAIDSSTGAIRTTGTLDHEVVSKVTFSVQVHDNGQPRLSASTSGTVTITIIDINDVPPRFLLQEYNATLLKPTFKDVTVVQLNATDLDFGGKANLEYEIADGNKDGKFKINSKTGLITVNESHNLVGHYQLKVTVNDGQFASSAAVSVYVESLPRTGLRFSEEKYFAAVEENSTRVDKVAMVHVLGSDLNEHLQFSILNPTDMFIIGDTSGVVQTTGKAFDREAQDNYLLVIEVRSSVPTASPRVAHVQMHVVVTDKNDNAPIFVNTPYYGVISVDARRNQVVFKVMATDFDADENSNVRYELQRGNGELFSVNRATGEISLKQSLEGQRNEYELIITAYDGGSPQLSSQVPVRLKVVDRSQPIFDRQFYSATVAESAEAHTPIVTVTAHSQLNRKLIYTIVGGNEHQTFAMEHEEGLIRVVDELDYETRKAYQLTVRATDSYSGKWAEVVVSVQVIDVNDNAPAFREHFYNISVSEATAVATPILTVTTTDRDTGPNAGVTYRLMGLNGSLPENFYMEGDSGILILKQGLDRETVPVHHFLVQAIDKGTPPLSSTAHIFITGVLIAFYIILVFID
;
A
#
# COMPACT_ATOMS: atom_id res chain seq x y z
N VAL A 1 -3.96 -13.44 -12.57
CA VAL A 1 -5.17 -13.44 -13.44
C VAL A 1 -6.12 -12.37 -12.94
N TYR A 2 -6.57 -11.44 -13.79
CA TYR A 2 -7.61 -10.47 -13.44
C TYR A 2 -8.86 -10.83 -14.25
N VAL A 3 -9.97 -11.14 -13.57
CA VAL A 3 -11.25 -11.49 -14.20
C VAL A 3 -12.26 -10.40 -13.82
N SER A 4 -12.59 -9.53 -14.77
CA SER A 4 -13.68 -8.57 -14.63
C SER A 4 -14.92 -9.12 -15.33
N VAL A 5 -15.99 -9.32 -14.56
CA VAL A 5 -17.35 -9.54 -15.08
C VAL A 5 -18.12 -8.24 -14.82
N GLU A 6 -18.92 -7.78 -15.78
CA GLU A 6 -19.79 -6.61 -15.63
C GLU A 6 -21.25 -7.07 -15.64
N ASP A 7 -22.03 -6.78 -14.59
CA ASP A 7 -23.49 -6.73 -14.68
C ASP A 7 -24.08 -5.72 -13.68
N VAL A 8 -25.25 -5.20 -14.00
CA VAL A 8 -25.94 -4.11 -13.30
C VAL A 8 -27.11 -4.66 -12.48
N ASN A 9 -26.84 -5.27 -11.31
CA ASN A 9 -27.87 -5.71 -10.36
C ASN A 9 -27.42 -5.72 -8.88
N ASP A 10 -28.38 -5.55 -7.97
CA ASP A 10 -28.19 -5.13 -6.57
C ASP A 10 -27.67 -6.21 -5.57
N HIS A 11 -26.99 -7.27 -6.02
CA HIS A 11 -26.56 -8.39 -5.16
C HIS A 11 -25.09 -8.80 -5.41
N ARG A 12 -24.42 -9.34 -4.38
CA ARG A 12 -23.05 -9.89 -4.54
C ARG A 12 -23.04 -11.02 -5.57
N PRO A 13 -22.19 -10.98 -6.60
CA PRO A 13 -22.07 -12.09 -7.54
C PRO A 13 -21.55 -13.33 -6.79
N LEU A 14 -22.25 -14.46 -6.94
CA LEU A 14 -21.82 -15.76 -6.40
C LEU A 14 -21.35 -16.66 -7.53
N SER A 15 -20.14 -17.21 -7.41
CA SER A 15 -19.66 -18.30 -8.27
C SER A 15 -20.55 -19.54 -8.17
N SER A 16 -20.53 -20.40 -9.18
CA SER A 16 -21.24 -21.69 -9.15
C SER A 16 -20.72 -22.61 -8.03
N TRP A 17 -19.40 -22.64 -7.82
CA TRP A 17 -18.72 -23.43 -6.79
C TRP A 17 -17.84 -22.56 -5.88
N PRO A 18 -17.64 -22.93 -4.59
CA PRO A 18 -16.76 -22.18 -3.68
C PRO A 18 -15.29 -22.28 -4.07
N VAL A 19 -14.88 -23.44 -4.62
CA VAL A 19 -13.56 -23.72 -5.17
C VAL A 19 -13.71 -24.40 -6.53
N TYR A 20 -12.77 -24.17 -7.43
CA TYR A 20 -12.60 -24.95 -8.66
C TYR A 20 -11.25 -25.64 -8.64
N TRP A 21 -11.22 -26.91 -9.08
CA TRP A 21 -10.03 -27.76 -9.17
C TRP A 21 -9.74 -28.17 -10.62
N PRO A 22 -9.43 -27.23 -11.53
CA PRO A 22 -9.07 -27.58 -12.91
C PRO A 22 -7.66 -28.17 -13.01
N GLY A 23 -7.49 -29.18 -13.85
CA GLY A 23 -6.19 -29.65 -14.31
C GLY A 23 -5.81 -28.99 -15.63
N VAL A 24 -4.54 -28.63 -15.78
CA VAL A 24 -3.94 -28.15 -17.04
C VAL A 24 -2.63 -28.91 -17.26
N ALA A 25 -2.43 -29.47 -18.46
CA ALA A 25 -1.15 -30.09 -18.78
C ALA A 25 -0.01 -29.07 -18.67
N GLU A 26 1.13 -29.48 -18.13
CA GLU A 26 2.34 -28.68 -18.26
C GLU A 26 2.74 -28.48 -19.73
N ASN A 27 3.68 -27.58 -19.99
CA ASN A 27 4.04 -27.15 -21.34
C ASN A 27 2.88 -26.60 -22.23
N SER A 28 1.63 -26.52 -21.72
CA SER A 28 0.46 -25.96 -22.42
C SER A 28 0.74 -24.60 -23.07
N GLU A 29 0.19 -24.38 -24.27
CA GLU A 29 0.36 -23.13 -25.00
C GLU A 29 -0.19 -21.93 -24.18
N PRO A 30 0.42 -20.72 -24.32
CA PRO A 30 -0.12 -19.50 -23.75
C PRO A 30 -1.57 -19.23 -24.18
N ASP A 31 -2.35 -18.54 -23.35
CA ASP A 31 -3.79 -18.27 -23.54
C ASP A 31 -4.72 -19.50 -23.56
N THR A 32 -4.22 -20.69 -23.21
CA THR A 32 -5.05 -21.89 -23.01
C THR A 32 -6.05 -21.65 -21.88
N VAL A 33 -7.34 -21.92 -22.14
CA VAL A 33 -8.42 -21.76 -21.17
C VAL A 33 -8.39 -22.93 -20.18
N VAL A 34 -8.10 -22.62 -18.91
CA VAL A 34 -7.96 -23.61 -17.83
C VAL A 34 -9.29 -23.89 -17.16
N VAL A 35 -10.06 -22.85 -16.85
CA VAL A 35 -11.41 -22.97 -16.29
C VAL A 35 -12.26 -21.75 -16.59
N THR A 36 -13.56 -21.98 -16.73
CA THR A 36 -14.57 -20.92 -16.82
C THR A 36 -15.30 -20.82 -15.48
N VAL A 37 -15.14 -19.70 -14.78
CA VAL A 37 -15.83 -19.42 -13.52
C VAL A 37 -17.16 -18.74 -13.85
N ALA A 38 -18.24 -19.53 -13.87
CA ALA A 38 -19.59 -19.02 -14.04
C ALA A 38 -20.16 -18.50 -12.72
N ALA A 39 -20.75 -17.30 -12.73
CA ALA A 39 -21.54 -16.77 -11.63
C ALA A 39 -23.04 -17.06 -11.84
N HIS A 40 -23.86 -16.86 -10.80
CA HIS A 40 -25.33 -16.92 -10.89
C HIS A 40 -25.99 -15.59 -11.32
N ASP A 41 -25.39 -14.92 -12.30
CA ASP A 41 -26.00 -14.05 -13.33
C ASP A 41 -25.13 -14.25 -14.61
N PRO A 42 -25.57 -13.93 -15.84
CA PRO A 42 -25.41 -14.84 -16.98
C PRO A 42 -24.01 -14.86 -17.61
N ASP A 43 -23.10 -13.99 -17.16
CA ASP A 43 -21.84 -13.70 -17.83
C ASP A 43 -20.64 -14.44 -17.20
N PRO A 44 -19.96 -15.34 -17.95
CA PRO A 44 -18.87 -16.15 -17.43
C PRO A 44 -17.51 -15.44 -17.48
N GLY A 45 -16.69 -15.64 -16.44
CA GLY A 45 -15.28 -15.24 -16.43
C GLY A 45 -14.34 -16.36 -16.87
N GLU A 46 -13.38 -16.08 -17.74
CA GLU A 46 -12.35 -17.05 -18.18
C GLU A 46 -11.02 -16.90 -17.42
N ILE A 47 -10.43 -18.02 -17.04
CA ILE A 47 -9.05 -18.11 -16.54
C ILE A 47 -8.17 -18.75 -17.62
N ARG A 48 -7.08 -18.08 -17.99
CA ARG A 48 -6.15 -18.46 -19.05
C ARG A 48 -4.72 -18.59 -18.52
N THR A 49 -3.93 -19.47 -19.15
CA THR A 49 -2.47 -19.56 -18.93
C THR A 49 -1.78 -18.27 -19.36
N THR A 50 -0.74 -17.86 -18.63
CA THR A 50 0.08 -16.69 -18.99
C THR A 50 1.22 -17.09 -19.93
N ALA A 51 2.09 -16.15 -20.30
CA ALA A 51 3.21 -16.41 -21.22
C ALA A 51 4.34 -17.28 -20.62
N ARG A 52 4.33 -17.56 -19.30
CA ARG A 52 5.26 -18.48 -18.65
C ARG A 52 4.74 -19.91 -18.81
N ARG A 53 5.59 -20.84 -19.25
CA ARG A 53 5.22 -22.26 -19.29
C ARG A 53 4.99 -22.77 -17.87
N LEU A 54 3.97 -23.61 -17.73
CA LEU A 54 3.76 -24.44 -16.54
C LEU A 54 4.70 -25.64 -16.63
N ASP A 55 5.21 -26.04 -15.48
CA ASP A 55 6.34 -26.95 -15.24
C ASP A 55 6.07 -27.54 -13.85
N ARG A 56 5.65 -28.80 -13.82
CA ARG A 56 5.08 -29.46 -12.65
C ARG A 56 6.16 -29.69 -11.59
N GLU A 57 7.36 -30.07 -12.00
CA GLU A 57 8.49 -30.40 -11.13
C GLU A 57 8.93 -29.18 -10.29
N LYS A 58 8.65 -27.97 -10.78
CA LYS A 58 8.80 -26.73 -10.00
C LYS A 58 7.58 -26.36 -9.17
N GLN A 59 6.36 -26.52 -9.70
CA GLN A 59 5.14 -26.16 -8.98
C GLN A 59 3.92 -26.98 -9.42
N VAL A 60 3.58 -27.99 -8.62
CA VAL A 60 2.41 -28.89 -8.83
C VAL A 60 1.04 -28.19 -8.74
N GLU A 61 0.90 -27.14 -7.92
CA GLU A 61 -0.37 -26.42 -7.74
C GLU A 61 -0.23 -24.89 -7.70
N HIS A 62 -1.15 -24.19 -8.37
CA HIS A 62 -1.27 -22.74 -8.33
C HIS A 62 -2.63 -22.33 -7.73
N VAL A 63 -2.61 -21.79 -6.51
CA VAL A 63 -3.81 -21.25 -5.85
C VAL A 63 -4.04 -19.80 -6.29
N LEU A 64 -5.17 -19.54 -6.95
CA LEU A 64 -5.60 -18.24 -7.44
C LEU A 64 -6.82 -17.74 -6.64
N GLU A 65 -6.71 -16.55 -6.06
CA GLU A 65 -7.86 -15.83 -5.49
C GLU A 65 -8.54 -15.01 -6.60
N VAL A 66 -9.77 -15.39 -6.96
CA VAL A 66 -10.55 -14.76 -8.03
C VAL A 66 -11.61 -13.87 -7.39
N THR A 67 -11.42 -12.55 -7.47
CA THR A 67 -12.41 -11.58 -6.98
C THR A 67 -13.44 -11.27 -8.07
N LEU A 68 -14.67 -11.74 -7.89
CA LEU A 68 -15.83 -11.31 -8.66
C LEU A 68 -16.31 -9.95 -8.10
N ARG A 69 -16.69 -9.01 -8.98
CA ARG A 69 -17.18 -7.67 -8.63
C ARG A 69 -18.40 -7.35 -9.50
N ASP A 70 -19.30 -6.53 -8.98
CA ASP A 70 -20.49 -6.01 -9.70
C ASP A 70 -20.17 -4.76 -10.55
N SER A 71 -19.13 -3.99 -10.22
CA SER A 71 -18.84 -2.73 -10.90
C SER A 71 -17.35 -2.35 -10.93
N HIS A 72 -17.03 -1.46 -11.89
CA HIS A 72 -15.69 -0.93 -12.13
C HIS A 72 -15.24 0.14 -11.10
N ASP A 73 -16.13 0.64 -10.24
CA ASP A 73 -15.83 1.66 -9.22
C ASP A 73 -15.50 1.00 -7.85
N PRO A 74 -14.24 1.08 -7.37
CA PRO A 74 -13.83 0.46 -6.11
C PRO A 74 -14.58 0.99 -4.87
N ALA A 75 -15.23 2.15 -4.94
CA ALA A 75 -15.93 2.75 -3.82
C ALA A 75 -17.37 2.25 -3.64
N THR A 76 -17.97 1.68 -4.70
CA THR A 76 -19.35 1.18 -4.71
C THR A 76 -19.46 -0.33 -4.94
N ALA A 77 -18.40 -0.98 -5.44
CA ALA A 77 -18.46 -2.38 -5.83
C ALA A 77 -18.65 -3.39 -4.68
N LEU A 78 -19.67 -4.23 -4.76
CA LEU A 78 -19.80 -5.43 -3.94
C LEU A 78 -19.00 -6.58 -4.57
N SER A 79 -18.06 -7.14 -3.81
CA SER A 79 -17.23 -8.25 -4.26
C SER A 79 -17.52 -9.57 -3.54
N SER A 80 -17.20 -10.66 -4.22
CA SER A 80 -17.01 -11.98 -3.61
C SER A 80 -15.70 -12.59 -4.10
N THR A 81 -15.12 -13.49 -3.33
CA THR A 81 -13.93 -14.25 -3.73
C THR A 81 -14.28 -15.73 -3.87
N ALA A 82 -13.83 -16.30 -4.99
CA ALA A 82 -13.78 -17.73 -5.25
C ALA A 82 -12.30 -18.14 -5.37
N TYR A 83 -11.95 -19.31 -4.86
CA TYR A 83 -10.60 -19.83 -5.01
C TYR A 83 -10.54 -20.80 -6.19
N VAL A 84 -9.46 -20.76 -6.96
CA VAL A 84 -9.20 -21.71 -8.04
C VAL A 84 -7.83 -22.30 -7.81
N THR A 85 -7.78 -23.58 -7.45
CA THR A 85 -6.52 -24.31 -7.33
C THR A 85 -6.30 -25.03 -8.64
N VAL A 86 -5.40 -24.50 -9.46
CA VAL A 86 -5.03 -25.11 -10.74
C VAL A 86 -3.97 -26.18 -10.45
N ASN A 87 -4.30 -27.43 -10.75
CA ASN A 87 -3.33 -28.52 -10.70
C ASN A 87 -2.60 -28.58 -12.04
N VAL A 88 -1.28 -28.64 -12.00
CA VAL A 88 -0.48 -28.91 -13.19
C VAL A 88 -0.46 -30.43 -13.39
N LEU A 89 -0.92 -30.88 -14.55
CA LEU A 89 -0.94 -32.30 -14.93
C LEU A 89 0.36 -32.63 -15.64
N ASP A 90 0.93 -33.75 -15.20
CA ASP A 90 2.19 -34.32 -15.66
C ASP A 90 2.19 -34.69 -17.15
N GLU A 91 3.22 -34.28 -17.89
CA GLU A 91 3.58 -34.79 -19.22
C GLU A 91 4.97 -35.46 -19.16
N ASN A 92 5.17 -36.59 -19.84
CA ASN A 92 6.43 -37.37 -19.80
C ASN A 92 7.60 -36.67 -20.55
N ASP A 93 8.06 -35.54 -20.02
CA ASP A 93 9.04 -34.64 -20.64
C ASP A 93 10.46 -34.80 -20.05
N ASN A 94 10.58 -35.35 -18.84
CA ASN A 94 11.84 -35.83 -18.29
C ASN A 94 12.10 -37.30 -18.68
N LYS A 95 13.17 -37.85 -18.12
CA LYS A 95 13.62 -39.21 -18.43
C LYS A 95 14.37 -39.79 -17.23
N PRO A 96 14.50 -41.11 -17.12
CA PRO A 96 15.14 -41.71 -15.97
C PRO A 96 16.61 -41.28 -15.88
N VAL A 97 17.08 -40.88 -14.70
CA VAL A 97 18.49 -40.50 -14.45
C VAL A 97 19.09 -41.38 -13.36
N PHE A 98 20.11 -42.16 -13.71
CA PHE A 98 20.90 -42.92 -12.73
C PHE A 98 21.70 -42.00 -11.79
N LEU A 99 21.72 -42.32 -10.49
CA LEU A 99 22.53 -41.59 -9.49
C LEU A 99 24.03 -41.65 -9.81
N GLU A 100 24.50 -42.75 -10.41
CA GLU A 100 25.87 -42.91 -10.88
C GLU A 100 25.94 -43.31 -12.37
N ARG A 101 26.91 -42.75 -13.10
CA ARG A 101 27.23 -43.18 -14.48
C ARG A 101 27.93 -44.54 -14.55
N LEU A 102 28.58 -44.97 -13.46
CA LEU A 102 29.33 -46.21 -13.37
C LEU A 102 29.22 -46.78 -11.95
N TYR A 103 28.31 -47.73 -11.75
CA TYR A 103 28.20 -48.46 -10.50
C TYR A 103 29.30 -49.51 -10.39
N LYS A 104 29.94 -49.59 -9.22
CA LYS A 104 30.98 -50.59 -8.91
C LYS A 104 30.53 -51.47 -7.76
N PHE A 105 30.34 -52.75 -8.03
CA PHE A 105 29.98 -53.72 -7.00
C PHE A 105 31.15 -54.66 -6.69
N SER A 106 31.55 -54.66 -5.42
CA SER A 106 32.63 -55.46 -4.90
C SER A 106 32.06 -56.70 -4.20
N VAL A 107 32.23 -57.89 -4.79
CA VAL A 107 31.61 -59.14 -4.28
C VAL A 107 32.69 -60.12 -3.79
N PRO A 108 32.57 -60.72 -2.58
CA PRO A 108 33.58 -61.66 -2.09
C PRO A 108 33.41 -63.03 -2.75
N VAL A 109 34.49 -63.60 -3.28
CA VAL A 109 34.50 -64.87 -4.05
C VAL A 109 33.83 -66.03 -3.31
N LYS A 110 33.92 -66.08 -1.98
CA LYS A 110 33.35 -67.17 -1.16
C LYS A 110 31.82 -67.18 -1.10
N HIS A 111 31.14 -66.07 -1.39
CA HIS A 111 29.67 -66.08 -1.49
C HIS A 111 29.15 -66.85 -2.72
N LEU A 112 30.04 -67.25 -3.65
CA LEU A 112 29.71 -68.03 -4.85
C LEU A 112 29.86 -69.55 -4.65
N LEU A 113 30.37 -70.00 -3.49
CA LEU A 113 30.65 -71.40 -3.19
C LEU A 113 30.44 -71.69 -1.69
N ARG A 114 29.49 -72.58 -1.35
CA ARG A 114 29.42 -73.18 0.00
C ARG A 114 29.54 -74.70 -0.05
N ASP A 115 30.04 -75.25 1.05
CA ASP A 115 30.55 -76.61 1.19
C ASP A 115 29.64 -77.73 0.67
N VAL A 116 30.27 -78.66 -0.04
CA VAL A 116 29.64 -79.90 -0.49
C VAL A 116 29.43 -80.83 0.70
N VAL A 117 28.18 -81.00 1.11
CA VAL A 117 27.71 -82.18 1.86
C VAL A 117 26.61 -82.85 1.03
N ASP A 118 26.69 -84.17 0.87
CA ASP A 118 25.69 -85.03 0.22
C ASP A 118 25.33 -84.79 -1.25
N GLY A 119 26.25 -84.23 -2.04
CA GLY A 119 26.39 -84.56 -3.47
C GLY A 119 25.31 -84.07 -4.43
N VAL A 120 24.40 -83.19 -3.99
CA VAL A 120 23.48 -82.45 -4.85
C VAL A 120 24.08 -81.08 -5.16
N LYS A 121 24.21 -80.73 -6.45
CA LYS A 121 24.56 -79.38 -6.87
C LYS A 121 23.29 -78.52 -6.96
N GLU A 122 22.89 -77.92 -5.84
CA GLU A 122 22.01 -76.75 -5.90
C GLU A 122 22.87 -75.50 -6.04
N TYR A 123 22.75 -74.85 -7.20
CA TYR A 123 23.17 -73.48 -7.37
C TYR A 123 22.10 -72.61 -6.71
N PHE A 124 22.48 -71.65 -5.87
CA PHE A 124 21.55 -70.59 -5.49
C PHE A 124 21.22 -69.81 -6.75
N GLU A 125 20.00 -70.00 -7.27
CA GLU A 125 19.41 -69.06 -8.20
C GLU A 125 19.29 -67.72 -7.46
N ASP A 126 19.72 -66.64 -8.12
CA ASP A 126 19.38 -65.25 -7.77
C ASP A 126 20.05 -64.64 -6.52
N MET A 127 21.36 -64.88 -6.31
CA MET A 127 22.12 -64.14 -5.29
C MET A 127 22.18 -62.63 -5.62
N PRO A 128 21.72 -61.71 -4.75
CA PRO A 128 21.82 -60.27 -4.97
C PRO A 128 23.28 -59.78 -4.86
N ILE A 129 23.68 -58.91 -5.79
CA ILE A 129 25.04 -58.37 -5.96
C ILE A 129 25.12 -56.92 -5.50
N GLY A 130 24.13 -56.13 -5.90
CA GLY A 130 24.03 -54.69 -5.68
C GLY A 130 22.79 -54.15 -6.38
N GLN A 131 22.52 -52.87 -6.21
CA GLN A 131 21.33 -52.21 -6.75
C GLN A 131 21.77 -50.97 -7.51
N VAL A 132 21.31 -50.82 -8.76
CA VAL A 132 21.37 -49.54 -9.46
C VAL A 132 20.09 -48.77 -9.18
N VAL A 133 20.20 -47.44 -9.10
CA VAL A 133 19.07 -46.57 -8.76
C VAL A 133 19.04 -45.44 -9.78
N ALA A 134 17.93 -45.35 -10.49
CA ALA A 134 17.55 -44.21 -11.30
C ALA A 134 16.34 -43.51 -10.68
N VAL A 135 16.19 -42.23 -11.00
CA VAL A 135 15.11 -41.35 -10.55
C VAL A 135 14.52 -40.68 -11.79
N ASP A 136 13.21 -40.59 -11.85
CA ASP A 136 12.49 -39.81 -12.86
C ASP A 136 11.66 -38.75 -12.11
N PRO A 137 11.70 -37.46 -12.50
CA PRO A 137 10.89 -36.41 -11.88
C PRO A 137 9.38 -36.52 -12.16
N ASP A 138 8.99 -37.17 -13.26
CA ASP A 138 7.61 -37.28 -13.73
C ASP A 138 6.75 -38.17 -12.79
N GLU A 139 5.42 -38.07 -12.84
CA GLU A 139 4.49 -38.78 -11.93
C GLU A 139 3.91 -40.09 -12.51
N ASP A 140 3.29 -40.90 -11.65
CA ASP A 140 2.51 -42.09 -12.03
C ASP A 140 3.24 -43.02 -13.03
N ASP A 141 2.61 -43.36 -14.17
CA ASP A 141 3.17 -44.18 -15.23
C ASP A 141 4.33 -43.46 -15.97
N ASN A 142 4.41 -42.14 -15.93
CA ASN A 142 5.52 -41.38 -16.52
C ASN A 142 6.77 -41.49 -15.62
N GLY A 143 6.60 -41.49 -14.29
CA GLY A 143 7.67 -41.72 -13.32
C GLY A 143 8.06 -43.18 -13.06
N ASP A 144 7.23 -44.17 -13.44
CA ASP A 144 7.45 -45.59 -13.08
C ASP A 144 8.58 -46.26 -13.91
N ILE A 145 9.79 -46.24 -13.37
CA ILE A 145 10.99 -46.77 -14.03
C ILE A 145 11.00 -48.31 -14.10
N SER A 146 11.17 -48.82 -15.31
CA SER A 146 11.52 -50.21 -15.63
C SER A 146 13.01 -50.38 -15.97
N TYR A 147 13.71 -51.20 -15.18
CA TYR A 147 15.13 -51.53 -15.37
C TYR A 147 15.35 -52.77 -16.26
N SER A 148 16.32 -52.71 -17.18
CA SER A 148 16.74 -53.84 -18.01
C SER A 148 18.25 -53.89 -18.26
N ILE A 149 18.81 -55.09 -18.51
CA ILE A 149 20.23 -55.25 -18.91
C ILE A 149 20.30 -55.31 -20.44
N GLU A 150 20.76 -54.23 -21.07
CA GLU A 150 20.94 -54.18 -22.52
C GLU A 150 22.24 -54.89 -22.97
N ASN A 151 22.15 -55.49 -24.16
CA ASN A 151 23.25 -55.81 -25.07
C ASN A 151 24.55 -56.41 -24.47
N SER A 152 24.45 -57.38 -23.55
CA SER A 152 25.61 -58.00 -22.93
C SER A 152 25.80 -59.49 -23.29
N LYS A 153 27.07 -59.88 -23.44
CA LYS A 153 27.56 -61.28 -23.49
C LYS A 153 27.15 -62.10 -22.23
N TRP A 154 26.65 -61.40 -21.20
CA TRP A 154 26.44 -61.87 -19.84
C TRP A 154 24.97 -61.98 -19.41
N HIS A 155 24.01 -61.77 -20.33
CA HIS A 155 22.56 -61.85 -20.08
C HIS A 155 22.09 -63.24 -19.54
N GLY A 156 22.89 -64.29 -19.74
CA GLY A 156 22.69 -65.61 -19.13
C GLY A 156 23.23 -65.77 -17.70
N ILE A 157 24.13 -64.89 -17.26
CA ILE A 157 24.82 -64.94 -15.95
C ILE A 157 24.12 -64.04 -14.93
N PHE A 158 23.72 -62.83 -15.34
CA PHE A 158 23.04 -61.86 -14.47
C PHE A 158 21.55 -61.73 -14.80
N LYS A 159 20.76 -61.26 -13.84
CA LYS A 159 19.47 -60.61 -14.06
C LYS A 159 19.41 -59.31 -13.25
N ILE A 160 18.51 -58.43 -13.66
CA ILE A 160 18.08 -57.27 -12.88
C ILE A 160 16.60 -57.44 -12.53
N HIS A 161 16.19 -57.00 -11.35
CA HIS A 161 14.77 -56.93 -10.99
C HIS A 161 14.15 -55.67 -11.62
N PRO A 162 13.07 -55.77 -12.41
CA PRO A 162 12.64 -54.69 -13.29
C PRO A 162 12.11 -53.45 -12.58
N LYS A 163 11.64 -53.54 -11.32
CA LYS A 163 11.15 -52.39 -10.55
C LYS A 163 12.09 -51.87 -9.46
N THR A 164 13.09 -52.66 -9.04
CA THR A 164 13.96 -52.26 -7.91
C THR A 164 15.42 -52.06 -8.30
N GLY A 165 15.79 -52.32 -9.56
CA GLY A 165 17.18 -52.18 -10.01
C GLY A 165 18.17 -53.18 -9.38
N VAL A 166 17.70 -54.14 -8.57
CA VAL A 166 18.54 -55.12 -7.89
C VAL A 166 19.11 -56.13 -8.89
N ILE A 167 20.43 -56.14 -9.00
CA ILE A 167 21.20 -57.05 -9.86
C ILE A 167 21.53 -58.32 -9.07
N SER A 168 21.34 -59.48 -9.69
CA SER A 168 21.62 -60.78 -9.10
C SER A 168 22.27 -61.77 -10.07
N ALA A 169 23.10 -62.67 -9.55
CA ALA A 169 23.72 -63.75 -10.31
C ALA A 169 22.83 -65.00 -10.34
N LYS A 170 22.70 -65.60 -11.53
CA LYS A 170 22.04 -66.90 -11.78
C LYS A 170 22.99 -68.09 -11.63
N MET A 171 24.30 -67.84 -11.62
CA MET A 171 25.35 -68.86 -11.54
C MET A 171 26.63 -68.31 -10.93
N GLY A 172 27.51 -69.19 -10.45
CA GLY A 172 28.80 -68.80 -9.85
C GLY A 172 29.69 -68.03 -10.84
N LEU A 173 30.24 -66.92 -10.38
CA LEU A 173 31.10 -66.02 -11.17
C LEU A 173 32.57 -66.49 -11.13
N ASN A 174 33.32 -66.22 -12.19
CA ASN A 174 34.70 -66.68 -12.37
C ASN A 174 35.71 -65.64 -11.84
N PRO A 175 36.55 -65.94 -10.83
CA PRO A 175 37.50 -64.99 -10.23
C PRO A 175 38.63 -64.47 -11.15
N GLN A 176 38.63 -64.81 -12.44
CA GLN A 176 39.59 -64.31 -13.44
C GLN A 176 38.93 -63.55 -14.60
N GLU A 177 37.66 -63.19 -14.48
CA GLU A 177 36.95 -62.33 -15.43
C GLU A 177 36.36 -61.13 -14.68
N ASP A 178 36.63 -59.93 -15.19
CA ASP A 178 35.91 -58.70 -14.78
C ASP A 178 34.59 -58.63 -15.55
N TYR A 179 33.49 -58.35 -14.86
CA TYR A 179 32.16 -58.31 -15.47
C TYR A 179 31.69 -56.87 -15.64
N GLU A 180 31.64 -56.43 -16.91
CA GLU A 180 31.12 -55.13 -17.32
C GLU A 180 29.89 -55.34 -18.23
N PHE A 181 28.81 -54.60 -17.96
CA PHE A 181 27.62 -54.52 -18.82
C PHE A 181 26.86 -53.20 -18.63
N GLU A 182 26.01 -52.89 -19.60
CA GLU A 182 25.14 -51.72 -19.60
C GLU A 182 23.77 -52.07 -18.97
N VAL A 183 23.24 -51.16 -18.16
CA VAL A 183 21.89 -51.24 -17.61
C VAL A 183 21.12 -50.01 -18.05
N GLN A 184 19.91 -50.23 -18.55
CA GLN A 184 19.00 -49.21 -19.03
C GLN A 184 17.83 -49.06 -18.08
N ALA A 185 17.45 -47.82 -17.81
CA ALA A 185 16.22 -47.42 -17.15
C ALA A 185 15.32 -46.77 -18.20
N ILE A 186 14.07 -47.22 -18.28
CA ILE A 186 13.03 -46.72 -19.20
C ILE A 186 11.82 -46.35 -18.35
N ASP A 187 11.20 -45.21 -18.61
CA ASP A 187 9.87 -44.89 -18.03
C ASP A 187 8.76 -45.78 -18.62
N ASN A 188 7.56 -45.71 -18.05
CA ASN A 188 6.36 -46.33 -18.62
C ASN A 188 5.46 -45.33 -19.38
N GLY A 189 5.85 -44.05 -19.45
CA GLY A 189 5.08 -42.97 -20.04
C GLY A 189 5.08 -42.94 -21.56
N ARG A 190 4.54 -41.86 -22.14
CA ARG A 190 4.28 -41.78 -23.58
C ARG A 190 4.53 -40.38 -24.16
N PRO A 191 5.57 -40.19 -25.01
CA PRO A 191 6.49 -41.20 -25.55
C PRO A 191 7.55 -41.65 -24.54
N GLN A 192 7.87 -42.95 -24.52
CA GLN A 192 8.85 -43.46 -23.55
C GLN A 192 10.24 -42.84 -23.73
N GLN A 193 10.83 -42.38 -22.64
CA GLN A 193 12.23 -41.95 -22.54
C GLN A 193 13.07 -42.98 -21.76
N PHE A 194 14.39 -42.86 -21.88
CA PHE A 194 15.32 -43.81 -21.27
C PHE A 194 16.71 -43.20 -21.04
N SER A 195 17.46 -43.82 -20.13
CA SER A 195 18.90 -43.63 -20.00
C SER A 195 19.63 -44.93 -19.68
N SER A 196 20.97 -44.90 -19.75
CA SER A 196 21.83 -46.04 -19.45
C SER A 196 22.94 -45.67 -18.47
N CYS A 197 23.34 -46.63 -17.63
CA CYS A 197 24.56 -46.60 -16.83
C CYS A 197 25.42 -47.85 -17.10
N PHE A 198 26.70 -47.79 -16.73
CA PHE A 198 27.56 -48.97 -16.73
C PHE A 198 27.63 -49.60 -15.34
N VAL A 199 27.69 -50.93 -15.30
CA VAL A 199 27.88 -51.71 -14.08
C VAL A 199 29.15 -52.53 -14.22
N LEU A 200 30.06 -52.36 -13.26
CA LEU A 200 31.30 -53.12 -13.12
C LEU A 200 31.26 -53.95 -11.84
N ILE A 201 31.41 -55.28 -11.96
CA ILE A 201 31.45 -56.19 -10.81
C ILE A 201 32.87 -56.73 -10.65
N ASN A 202 33.49 -56.39 -9.52
CA ASN A 202 34.83 -56.84 -9.13
C ASN A 202 34.71 -58.00 -8.13
N LEU A 203 35.40 -59.11 -8.39
CA LEU A 203 35.45 -60.24 -7.48
C LEU A 203 36.65 -60.12 -6.53
N MET A 204 36.36 -59.96 -5.25
CA MET A 204 37.39 -59.79 -4.21
C MET A 204 37.79 -61.14 -3.59
N PRO A 205 39.11 -61.41 -3.42
CA PRO A 205 39.57 -62.61 -2.73
C PRO A 205 39.18 -62.54 -1.25
N VAL A 206 38.66 -63.65 -0.72
CA VAL A 206 38.34 -63.79 0.70
C VAL A 206 39.53 -64.43 1.43
N PRO A 207 39.94 -63.96 2.62
CA PRO A 207 40.98 -64.61 3.40
C PRO A 207 40.66 -66.09 3.67
N GLU A 208 41.66 -66.96 3.58
CA GLU A 208 41.50 -68.39 3.90
C GLU A 208 41.33 -68.63 5.42
N TYR A 209 41.81 -67.69 6.24
CA TYR A 209 41.74 -67.71 7.69
C TYR A 209 41.78 -66.28 8.24
N SER A 210 40.82 -65.96 9.10
CA SER A 210 40.78 -64.73 9.92
C SER A 210 40.56 -65.15 11.38
N PRO A 211 41.38 -64.69 12.34
CA PRO A 211 41.28 -65.10 13.75
C PRO A 211 40.31 -64.28 14.60
N ASN A 212 40.06 -63.01 14.29
CA ASN A 212 39.06 -62.16 14.97
C ASN A 212 37.84 -61.96 14.07
N ALA A 213 36.79 -61.36 14.62
CA ALA A 213 35.55 -61.07 13.89
C ALA A 213 35.30 -59.56 13.85
N PRO A 214 34.66 -59.03 12.79
CA PRO A 214 34.45 -57.60 12.64
C PRO A 214 33.54 -57.05 13.73
N VAL A 215 33.95 -55.94 14.34
CA VAL A 215 33.23 -55.24 15.41
C VAL A 215 32.58 -53.99 14.83
N ILE A 216 31.26 -53.95 14.83
CA ILE A 216 30.49 -52.73 14.53
C ILE A 216 30.75 -51.73 15.67
N LEU A 217 31.12 -50.50 15.33
CA LEU A 217 31.53 -49.46 16.29
C LEU A 217 30.36 -48.71 16.93
N GLU A 218 29.14 -49.01 16.47
CA GLU A 218 27.89 -48.34 16.86
C GLU A 218 27.10 -49.12 17.92
N ASP A 219 26.14 -48.44 18.54
CA ASP A 219 25.17 -49.10 19.41
C ASP A 219 24.36 -50.17 18.63
N PRO A 220 24.06 -51.33 19.24
CA PRO A 220 23.41 -52.45 18.55
C PRO A 220 21.95 -52.19 18.13
N GLU A 221 21.33 -51.12 18.65
CA GLU A 221 20.02 -50.59 18.24
C GLU A 221 20.16 -49.07 17.98
N SER A 222 20.67 -48.69 16.82
CA SER A 222 20.78 -47.28 16.43
C SER A 222 19.44 -46.77 15.86
N ARG A 223 19.19 -45.47 16.01
CA ARG A 223 17.96 -44.81 15.51
C ARG A 223 18.32 -43.61 14.66
N VAL A 224 17.60 -43.43 13.56
CA VAL A 224 17.73 -42.29 12.65
C VAL A 224 16.34 -41.82 12.19
N THR A 225 16.21 -40.53 11.93
CA THR A 225 15.00 -39.91 11.39
C THR A 225 15.30 -39.39 9.99
N VAL A 226 14.42 -39.67 9.04
CA VAL A 226 14.40 -39.11 7.67
C VAL A 226 13.04 -38.46 7.44
N LEU A 227 12.96 -37.47 6.55
CA LEU A 227 11.68 -36.95 6.07
C LEU A 227 11.22 -37.83 4.90
N GLU A 228 9.91 -37.93 4.65
CA GLU A 228 9.45 -38.64 3.45
C GLU A 228 9.76 -37.87 2.16
N SER A 229 9.80 -36.53 2.26
CA SER A 229 10.25 -35.62 1.21
C SER A 229 11.77 -35.69 0.94
N ASP A 230 12.53 -36.56 1.62
CA ASP A 230 13.96 -36.74 1.33
C ASP A 230 14.13 -37.48 -0.01
N PRO A 231 14.84 -36.90 -1.00
CA PRO A 231 14.88 -37.44 -2.35
C PRO A 231 15.64 -38.77 -2.43
N VAL A 232 15.33 -39.58 -3.45
CA VAL A 232 16.06 -40.80 -3.75
C VAL A 232 17.56 -40.49 -3.93
N GLY A 233 18.41 -41.22 -3.23
CA GLY A 233 19.84 -40.95 -3.08
C GLY A 233 20.22 -40.21 -1.79
N HIS A 234 19.27 -39.73 -0.98
CA HIS A 234 19.54 -39.09 0.31
C HIS A 234 20.32 -40.03 1.25
N HIS A 235 21.36 -39.50 1.91
CA HIS A 235 22.20 -40.25 2.86
C HIS A 235 21.50 -40.43 4.21
N VAL A 236 21.11 -41.67 4.53
CA VAL A 236 20.46 -42.00 5.79
C VAL A 236 21.49 -42.18 6.90
N LYS A 237 22.43 -43.11 6.74
CA LYS A 237 23.35 -43.51 7.81
C LYS A 237 24.56 -44.28 7.27
N LEU A 238 25.77 -43.85 7.62
CA LEU A 238 26.98 -44.66 7.53
C LEU A 238 27.02 -45.63 8.72
N ILE A 239 27.23 -46.92 8.45
CA ILE A 239 27.48 -47.98 9.43
C ILE A 239 28.98 -48.29 9.49
N GLU A 240 29.64 -47.92 10.59
CA GLU A 240 31.08 -48.17 10.76
C GLU A 240 31.36 -49.50 11.47
N ALA A 241 32.27 -50.29 10.89
CA ALA A 241 32.85 -51.47 11.54
C ALA A 241 34.38 -51.47 11.42
N LYS A 242 35.04 -52.06 12.41
CA LYS A 242 36.48 -52.26 12.45
C LYS A 242 36.79 -53.74 12.60
N ASP A 243 37.76 -54.20 11.84
CA ASP A 243 38.45 -55.46 12.11
C ASP A 243 39.80 -55.23 12.83
N ASP A 244 40.21 -56.18 13.68
CA ASP A 244 41.51 -56.12 14.36
C ASP A 244 42.64 -56.78 13.54
N ASP A 245 42.30 -57.56 12.51
CA ASP A 245 43.24 -58.20 11.58
C ASP A 245 43.46 -57.39 10.28
N GLU A 246 42.82 -56.22 10.15
CA GLU A 246 42.82 -55.35 8.96
C GLU A 246 42.26 -56.01 7.68
N ASP A 247 41.41 -57.04 7.84
CA ASP A 247 40.68 -57.68 6.75
C ASP A 247 39.67 -56.73 6.07
N ALA A 248 39.38 -56.99 4.78
CA ALA A 248 38.40 -56.23 4.02
C ALA A 248 36.97 -56.57 4.46
N LEU A 249 36.15 -55.54 4.71
CA LEU A 249 34.80 -55.69 5.24
C LEU A 249 33.73 -55.44 4.18
N TRP A 250 32.68 -56.27 4.24
CA TRP A 250 31.52 -56.18 3.37
C TRP A 250 30.23 -56.04 4.16
N TYR A 251 29.36 -55.15 3.71
CA TYR A 251 28.13 -54.73 4.39
C TYR A 251 26.91 -55.20 3.59
N ASP A 252 25.83 -55.60 4.26
CA ASP A 252 24.56 -55.98 3.60
C ASP A 252 23.33 -55.77 4.48
N ILE A 253 22.17 -55.46 3.88
CA ILE A 253 20.88 -55.36 4.58
C ILE A 253 20.18 -56.72 4.47
N MET A 254 20.09 -57.45 5.59
CA MET A 254 19.60 -58.82 5.65
C MET A 254 18.10 -58.95 5.99
N GLY A 255 17.43 -57.86 6.33
CA GLY A 255 16.01 -57.85 6.71
C GLY A 255 15.52 -56.45 7.08
N GLY A 256 14.19 -56.28 7.13
CA GLY A 256 13.53 -54.99 7.41
C GLY A 256 13.29 -54.10 6.19
N ASN A 257 13.86 -54.46 5.04
CA ASN A 257 13.84 -53.73 3.77
C ASN A 257 13.17 -54.57 2.66
N GLU A 258 11.99 -55.11 2.95
CA GLU A 258 11.26 -56.02 2.03
C GLU A 258 10.82 -55.29 0.74
N ASP A 259 10.60 -53.98 0.84
CA ASP A 259 10.16 -53.09 -0.24
C ASP A 259 11.33 -52.44 -1.01
N TYR A 260 12.59 -52.73 -0.62
CA TYR A 260 13.83 -52.20 -1.22
C TYR A 260 13.99 -50.66 -1.21
N MET A 261 13.31 -49.95 -0.30
CA MET A 261 13.40 -48.48 -0.14
C MET A 261 14.75 -47.96 0.35
N PHE A 262 15.63 -48.83 0.86
CA PHE A 262 16.99 -48.49 1.28
C PHE A 262 18.02 -49.35 0.56
N THR A 263 19.21 -48.81 0.29
CA THR A 263 20.34 -49.59 -0.23
C THR A 263 21.62 -49.26 0.51
N ILE A 264 22.55 -50.22 0.59
CA ILE A 264 23.82 -50.07 1.30
C ILE A 264 25.01 -50.25 0.35
N GLY A 265 25.95 -49.32 0.40
CA GLY A 265 27.24 -49.44 -0.26
C GLY A 265 28.02 -50.60 0.35
N ARG A 266 28.10 -51.73 -0.35
CA ARG A 266 28.58 -53.00 0.22
C ARG A 266 30.05 -53.03 0.62
N ASP A 267 30.85 -52.06 0.16
CA ASP A 267 32.26 -51.86 0.51
C ASP A 267 32.51 -50.63 1.41
N THR A 268 31.48 -49.80 1.62
CA THR A 268 31.59 -48.50 2.30
C THR A 268 30.71 -48.38 3.54
N GLY A 269 29.67 -49.21 3.69
CA GLY A 269 28.73 -49.17 4.82
C GLY A 269 27.71 -48.02 4.76
N ASN A 270 27.70 -47.22 3.69
CA ASN A 270 26.79 -46.08 3.53
C ASN A 270 25.38 -46.52 3.13
N ILE A 271 24.35 -46.20 3.93
CA ILE A 271 22.94 -46.45 3.64
C ILE A 271 22.30 -45.18 3.06
N ILE A 272 21.68 -45.32 1.88
CA ILE A 272 20.94 -44.25 1.19
C ILE A 272 19.49 -44.68 0.92
N VAL A 273 18.61 -43.69 0.72
CA VAL A 273 17.25 -43.88 0.20
C VAL A 273 17.32 -44.35 -1.25
N ALA A 274 16.58 -45.39 -1.60
CA ALA A 274 16.60 -46.05 -2.91
C ALA A 274 15.24 -46.04 -3.65
N GLY A 275 14.19 -45.54 -3.00
CA GLY A 275 12.86 -45.29 -3.56
C GLY A 275 12.12 -44.27 -2.68
N TYR A 276 11.05 -43.67 -3.20
CA TYR A 276 10.28 -42.66 -2.47
C TYR A 276 9.71 -43.23 -1.16
N LEU A 277 9.79 -42.44 -0.10
CA LEU A 277 9.25 -42.75 1.21
C LEU A 277 7.85 -42.14 1.34
N ASP A 278 7.00 -42.79 2.14
CA ASP A 278 5.59 -42.44 2.37
C ASP A 278 5.32 -42.85 3.84
N ALA A 279 5.04 -41.88 4.71
CA ALA A 279 4.87 -42.06 6.14
C ALA A 279 3.48 -42.65 6.48
N GLU A 280 2.46 -42.27 5.72
CA GLU A 280 1.05 -42.69 5.81
C GLU A 280 0.93 -44.18 5.52
N GLN A 281 1.70 -44.67 4.54
CA GLN A 281 1.88 -46.08 4.25
C GLN A 281 2.81 -46.75 5.27
N LYS A 282 3.99 -46.17 5.58
CA LYS A 282 5.00 -46.84 6.42
C LYS A 282 6.05 -45.91 7.06
N SER A 283 5.67 -45.28 8.18
CA SER A 283 6.56 -44.44 9.00
C SER A 283 7.70 -45.14 9.79
N LEU A 284 7.87 -46.47 9.73
CA LEU A 284 8.89 -47.18 10.52
C LEU A 284 9.51 -48.38 9.79
N TYR A 285 10.84 -48.37 9.65
CA TYR A 285 11.64 -49.47 9.12
C TYR A 285 12.65 -49.95 10.17
N ASN A 286 12.72 -51.27 10.39
CA ASN A 286 13.65 -51.89 11.34
C ASN A 286 14.68 -52.75 10.60
N LEU A 287 15.75 -52.10 10.15
CA LEU A 287 16.75 -52.67 9.24
C LEU A 287 17.76 -53.54 10.01
N THR A 288 17.86 -54.83 9.65
CA THR A 288 18.91 -55.71 10.14
C THR A 288 20.12 -55.62 9.22
N VAL A 289 21.12 -54.81 9.59
CA VAL A 289 22.37 -54.67 8.84
C VAL A 289 23.37 -55.73 9.32
N SER A 290 24.19 -56.23 8.41
CA SER A 290 25.25 -57.20 8.70
C SER A 290 26.58 -56.82 8.07
N VAL A 291 27.68 -57.20 8.73
CA VAL A 291 29.07 -56.95 8.30
C VAL A 291 29.86 -58.25 8.37
N THR A 292 30.66 -58.52 7.33
CA THR A 292 31.46 -59.76 7.19
C THR A 292 32.86 -59.49 6.66
N ASP A 293 33.83 -60.24 7.18
CA ASP A 293 35.22 -60.41 6.68
C ASP A 293 35.34 -61.61 5.71
N GLY A 294 34.20 -62.25 5.37
CA GLY A 294 34.10 -63.47 4.57
C GLY A 294 34.24 -64.78 5.36
N ILE A 295 34.47 -64.75 6.66
CA ILE A 295 34.53 -65.91 7.58
C ILE A 295 33.50 -65.76 8.71
N HIS A 296 33.50 -64.62 9.38
CA HIS A 296 32.62 -64.21 10.46
C HIS A 296 31.52 -63.26 9.97
N LEU A 297 30.42 -63.17 10.72
CA LEU A 297 29.27 -62.32 10.38
C LEU A 297 28.73 -61.66 11.65
N THR A 298 28.85 -60.35 11.73
CA THR A 298 28.32 -59.51 12.81
C THR A 298 27.07 -58.77 12.33
N LYS A 299 26.14 -58.43 13.24
CA LYS A 299 24.86 -57.78 12.90
C LYS A 299 24.47 -56.71 13.91
N CYS A 300 23.77 -55.67 13.46
CA CYS A 300 23.10 -54.66 14.28
C CYS A 300 21.66 -54.42 13.78
N GLN A 301 20.87 -53.67 14.56
CA GLN A 301 19.57 -53.13 14.15
C GLN A 301 19.69 -51.62 13.96
N LEU A 302 19.17 -51.11 12.85
CA LEU A 302 19.00 -49.69 12.57
C LEU A 302 17.50 -49.42 12.41
N ILE A 303 16.93 -48.63 13.31
CA ILE A 303 15.53 -48.19 13.23
C ILE A 303 15.50 -46.85 12.49
N VAL A 304 14.96 -46.86 11.28
CA VAL A 304 14.66 -45.65 10.50
C VAL A 304 13.22 -45.24 10.79
N ILE A 305 13.03 -44.03 11.30
CA ILE A 305 11.73 -43.40 11.50
C ILE A 305 11.56 -42.42 10.34
N VAL A 306 10.51 -42.60 9.53
CA VAL A 306 10.11 -41.60 8.54
C VAL A 306 9.22 -40.59 9.27
N LEU A 307 9.54 -39.32 9.09
CA LEU A 307 8.78 -38.19 9.59
C LEU A 307 7.87 -37.68 8.47
N ASP A 308 6.59 -37.67 8.79
CA ASP A 308 5.47 -37.07 8.05
C ASP A 308 5.71 -35.56 7.80
N VAL A 309 5.36 -35.15 6.59
CA VAL A 309 5.36 -33.80 6.02
C VAL A 309 3.98 -33.59 5.42
N ASN A 310 3.39 -32.40 5.61
CA ASN A 310 2.00 -32.09 5.23
C ASN A 310 1.74 -32.11 3.71
N ASP A 311 1.70 -33.29 3.11
CA ASP A 311 1.58 -33.57 1.69
C ASP A 311 0.11 -33.78 1.26
N ASN A 312 -0.78 -34.19 2.17
CA ASN A 312 -2.22 -34.19 1.96
C ASN A 312 -2.86 -32.85 2.34
N ARG A 313 -4.17 -32.75 2.11
CA ARG A 313 -4.97 -31.58 2.52
C ARG A 313 -6.22 -32.02 3.27
N PRO A 314 -6.71 -31.20 4.22
CA PRO A 314 -7.98 -31.48 4.86
C PRO A 314 -9.11 -31.40 3.83
N SER A 315 -10.10 -32.27 3.97
CA SER A 315 -11.23 -32.38 3.05
C SER A 315 -12.56 -32.36 3.82
N PHE A 316 -13.52 -31.56 3.36
CA PHE A 316 -14.90 -31.63 3.86
C PHE A 316 -15.62 -32.91 3.39
N SER A 317 -16.51 -33.45 4.22
CA SER A 317 -17.29 -34.64 3.85
C SER A 317 -18.26 -34.43 2.67
N GLU A 318 -18.72 -33.20 2.46
CA GLU A 318 -19.60 -32.78 1.35
C GLU A 318 -19.22 -31.36 0.90
N PRO A 319 -19.30 -31.01 -0.39
CA PRO A 319 -18.99 -29.67 -0.89
C PRO A 319 -20.10 -28.64 -0.62
N THR A 320 -21.33 -29.09 -0.32
CA THR A 320 -22.47 -28.23 0.02
C THR A 320 -23.37 -28.90 1.06
N TYR A 321 -23.73 -28.16 2.10
CA TYR A 321 -24.65 -28.57 3.16
C TYR A 321 -25.93 -27.70 3.11
N GLU A 322 -27.11 -28.31 3.16
CA GLU A 322 -28.39 -27.60 3.31
C GLU A 322 -28.98 -27.81 4.71
N VAL A 323 -29.47 -26.73 5.33
CA VAL A 323 -29.99 -26.72 6.70
C VAL A 323 -31.24 -25.83 6.79
N GLU A 324 -32.25 -26.23 7.57
CA GLU A 324 -33.44 -25.42 7.84
C GLU A 324 -33.47 -24.94 9.30
N VAL A 325 -33.76 -23.66 9.53
CA VAL A 325 -33.79 -23.03 10.86
C VAL A 325 -35.01 -22.12 10.99
N GLY A 326 -35.77 -22.23 12.08
CA GLY A 326 -36.88 -21.30 12.35
C GLY A 326 -36.37 -19.92 12.76
N GLU A 327 -37.00 -18.84 12.31
CA GLU A 327 -36.48 -17.49 12.60
C GLU A 327 -36.51 -17.12 14.09
N ASN A 328 -37.46 -17.71 14.83
CA ASN A 328 -37.59 -17.59 16.28
C ASN A 328 -36.51 -18.35 17.09
N THR A 329 -35.52 -18.95 16.43
CA THR A 329 -34.40 -19.66 17.06
C THR A 329 -33.58 -18.70 17.92
N ALA A 330 -33.37 -19.06 19.19
CA ALA A 330 -32.68 -18.20 20.13
C ALA A 330 -31.17 -18.09 19.81
N PRO A 331 -30.56 -16.89 19.89
CA PRO A 331 -29.11 -16.75 19.83
C PRO A 331 -28.38 -17.62 20.87
N GLY A 332 -27.25 -18.18 20.47
CA GLY A 332 -26.44 -19.14 21.22
C GLY A 332 -26.69 -20.62 20.87
N THR A 333 -27.62 -20.93 19.97
CA THR A 333 -27.87 -22.30 19.50
C THR A 333 -26.94 -22.71 18.35
N THR A 334 -26.43 -23.94 18.39
CA THR A 334 -25.80 -24.58 17.23
C THR A 334 -26.86 -24.91 16.16
N VAL A 335 -26.64 -24.40 14.96
CA VAL A 335 -27.46 -24.61 13.76
C VAL A 335 -27.02 -25.87 13.01
N PHE A 336 -25.71 -26.07 12.87
CA PHE A 336 -25.12 -27.19 12.15
C PHE A 336 -23.68 -27.44 12.65
N THR A 337 -23.13 -28.62 12.41
CA THR A 337 -21.74 -28.96 12.78
C THR A 337 -21.02 -29.48 11.54
N LEU A 338 -19.94 -28.81 11.15
CA LEU A 338 -19.12 -29.16 10.00
C LEU A 338 -18.24 -30.39 10.28
N THR A 339 -18.06 -31.24 9.28
CA THR A 339 -17.19 -32.43 9.35
C THR A 339 -16.16 -32.42 8.23
N ALA A 340 -14.90 -32.60 8.60
CA ALA A 340 -13.76 -32.69 7.71
C ALA A 340 -12.72 -33.70 8.24
N SER A 341 -11.89 -34.23 7.34
CA SER A 341 -10.86 -35.23 7.63
C SER A 341 -9.58 -34.93 6.87
N ASP A 342 -8.45 -35.30 7.46
CA ASP A 342 -7.10 -35.13 6.94
C ASP A 342 -6.33 -36.43 7.15
N PRO A 343 -5.58 -36.95 6.15
CA PRO A 343 -4.73 -38.13 6.31
C PRO A 343 -3.57 -37.91 7.29
N ASP A 344 -2.98 -36.71 7.31
CA ASP A 344 -1.69 -36.40 7.96
C ASP A 344 -1.74 -36.47 9.50
N SER A 345 -0.59 -36.77 10.11
CA SER A 345 -0.46 -37.25 11.49
C SER A 345 -0.32 -36.16 12.57
N ASP A 346 -1.09 -35.07 12.51
CA ASP A 346 -1.33 -34.23 13.71
C ASP A 346 -2.67 -33.45 13.64
N GLN A 347 -3.74 -34.08 14.17
CA GLN A 347 -5.16 -33.74 13.90
C GLN A 347 -5.65 -32.43 14.56
N HIS A 348 -5.21 -31.27 14.07
CA HIS A 348 -5.63 -29.95 14.56
C HIS A 348 -6.25 -29.03 13.51
N LEU A 349 -7.26 -29.57 12.83
CA LEU A 349 -8.13 -28.84 11.92
C LEU A 349 -8.73 -27.57 12.55
N THR A 350 -8.72 -26.50 11.76
CA THR A 350 -9.26 -25.19 12.14
C THR A 350 -10.34 -24.75 11.16
N PHE A 351 -11.57 -24.62 11.65
CA PHE A 351 -12.70 -24.18 10.83
C PHE A 351 -12.86 -22.65 10.85
N THR A 352 -13.10 -22.03 9.71
CA THR A 352 -13.32 -20.58 9.61
C THR A 352 -14.46 -20.21 8.67
N LEU A 353 -15.29 -19.24 9.07
CA LEU A 353 -16.25 -18.59 8.18
C LEU A 353 -15.50 -17.50 7.38
N ILE A 354 -15.37 -17.69 6.07
CA ILE A 354 -14.64 -16.74 5.21
C ILE A 354 -15.57 -15.72 4.59
N ASN A 355 -16.65 -16.19 3.96
CA ASN A 355 -17.53 -15.34 3.15
C ASN A 355 -19.00 -15.69 3.33
N THR A 356 -19.88 -14.76 2.98
CA THR A 356 -21.34 -14.93 2.99
C THR A 356 -21.97 -14.17 1.83
N ALA A 357 -23.07 -14.68 1.26
CA ALA A 357 -23.76 -14.03 0.14
C ALA A 357 -24.31 -12.64 0.51
N HIS A 358 -24.80 -12.47 1.74
CA HIS A 358 -25.32 -11.21 2.25
C HIS A 358 -24.54 -10.81 3.50
N ILE A 359 -23.99 -9.59 3.51
CA ILE A 359 -23.05 -9.13 4.55
C ILE A 359 -23.63 -9.20 5.99
N ALA A 360 -24.95 -9.06 6.14
CA ALA A 360 -25.66 -9.22 7.42
C ALA A 360 -25.55 -10.64 8.02
N SER A 361 -25.20 -11.65 7.21
CA SER A 361 -25.00 -13.02 7.69
C SER A 361 -23.74 -13.15 8.56
N PHE A 362 -22.74 -12.25 8.39
CA PHE A 362 -21.53 -12.22 9.23
C PHE A 362 -21.78 -11.73 10.66
N SER A 363 -22.88 -11.03 10.96
CA SER A 363 -23.24 -10.71 12.34
C SER A 363 -24.12 -11.82 12.95
N LYS A 364 -24.96 -12.45 12.11
CA LYS A 364 -25.85 -13.56 12.48
C LYS A 364 -25.15 -14.89 12.79
N PHE A 365 -24.10 -15.29 12.07
CA PHE A 365 -23.47 -16.61 12.25
C PHE A 365 -21.99 -16.56 12.67
N ARG A 366 -21.58 -17.52 13.50
CA ARG A 366 -20.19 -17.75 13.92
C ARG A 366 -19.85 -19.23 13.77
N VAL A 367 -18.65 -19.55 13.31
CA VAL A 367 -18.13 -20.93 13.27
C VAL A 367 -17.16 -21.11 14.43
N ASN A 368 -17.33 -22.19 15.19
CA ASN A 368 -16.38 -22.58 16.24
C ASN A 368 -15.11 -23.16 15.58
N PRO A 369 -13.93 -22.57 15.78
CA PRO A 369 -12.72 -22.96 15.06
C PRO A 369 -12.18 -24.34 15.43
N THR A 370 -12.68 -25.01 16.49
CA THR A 370 -12.20 -26.34 16.89
C THR A 370 -13.24 -27.46 16.79
N SER A 371 -14.54 -27.15 16.84
CA SER A 371 -15.60 -28.16 16.72
C SER A 371 -16.35 -28.13 15.39
N GLY A 372 -16.16 -27.10 14.55
CA GLY A 372 -16.92 -26.93 13.31
C GLY A 372 -18.38 -26.49 13.52
N ASP A 373 -18.80 -26.22 14.77
CA ASP A 373 -20.16 -25.79 15.09
C ASP A 373 -20.47 -24.40 14.52
N ILE A 374 -21.51 -24.31 13.70
CA ILE A 374 -22.11 -23.06 13.23
C ILE A 374 -23.14 -22.64 14.27
N VAL A 375 -22.85 -21.55 14.99
CA VAL A 375 -23.68 -21.01 16.07
C VAL A 375 -24.37 -19.72 15.62
N LEU A 376 -25.67 -19.63 15.89
CA LEU A 376 -26.45 -18.41 15.70
C LEU A 376 -26.09 -17.39 16.80
N TYR A 377 -25.73 -16.16 16.44
CA TYR A 377 -25.28 -15.13 17.38
C TYR A 377 -26.22 -13.90 17.44
N GLU A 378 -26.92 -13.59 16.35
CA GLU A 378 -27.99 -12.59 16.30
C GLU A 378 -29.29 -13.26 15.80
N PRO A 379 -30.48 -12.75 16.17
CA PRO A 379 -31.74 -13.35 15.74
C PRO A 379 -31.90 -13.35 14.21
N LEU A 380 -32.63 -14.33 13.70
CA LEU A 380 -33.07 -14.40 12.31
C LEU A 380 -34.39 -13.62 12.14
N ASP A 381 -34.67 -13.25 10.89
CA ASP A 381 -35.83 -12.47 10.45
C ASP A 381 -36.01 -12.82 8.96
N ARG A 382 -37.08 -13.55 8.63
CA ARG A 382 -37.31 -14.12 7.31
C ARG A 382 -37.85 -13.07 6.33
N GLU A 383 -38.66 -12.13 6.81
CA GLU A 383 -39.22 -11.03 6.03
C GLU A 383 -38.14 -10.02 5.58
N VAL A 384 -37.00 -10.00 6.26
CA VAL A 384 -35.77 -9.34 5.80
C VAL A 384 -34.92 -10.27 4.93
N GLN A 385 -34.69 -11.53 5.33
CA GLN A 385 -33.84 -12.46 4.57
C GLN A 385 -34.22 -13.94 4.79
N GLU A 386 -34.77 -14.59 3.75
CA GLU A 386 -35.25 -15.99 3.85
C GLU A 386 -34.19 -17.07 3.63
N GLU A 387 -33.00 -16.72 3.13
CA GLU A 387 -31.88 -17.66 2.89
C GLU A 387 -30.53 -17.03 3.24
N HIS A 388 -29.67 -17.78 3.92
CA HIS A 388 -28.30 -17.39 4.24
C HIS A 388 -27.31 -18.41 3.66
N ILE A 389 -26.52 -17.99 2.65
CA ILE A 389 -25.45 -18.81 2.08
C ILE A 389 -24.11 -18.40 2.73
N LEU A 390 -23.45 -19.36 3.37
CA LEU A 390 -22.15 -19.23 4.02
C LEU A 390 -21.07 -20.01 3.25
N THR A 391 -19.87 -19.45 3.12
CA THR A 391 -18.68 -20.14 2.62
C THR A 391 -17.71 -20.32 3.78
N VAL A 392 -17.41 -21.57 4.11
CA VAL A 392 -16.53 -21.97 5.23
C VAL A 392 -15.29 -22.67 4.69
N SER A 393 -14.17 -22.53 5.39
CA SER A 393 -12.98 -23.36 5.16
C SER A 393 -12.65 -24.24 6.35
N VAL A 394 -11.95 -25.32 6.04
CA VAL A 394 -11.11 -26.05 6.98
C VAL A 394 -9.66 -25.88 6.56
N LYS A 395 -8.75 -25.76 7.52
CA LYS A 395 -7.30 -25.77 7.31
C LYS A 395 -6.62 -26.61 8.37
N ASP A 396 -5.49 -27.22 7.99
CA ASP A 396 -4.56 -27.83 8.93
C ASP A 396 -3.82 -26.75 9.76
N ARG A 397 -2.78 -27.16 10.50
CA ARG A 397 -1.87 -26.26 11.23
C ARG A 397 -0.40 -26.54 10.96
N ILE A 398 -0.11 -27.38 9.98
CA ILE A 398 1.25 -27.81 9.65
C ILE A 398 1.74 -26.91 8.52
N THR A 399 3.01 -26.54 8.50
CA THR A 399 3.55 -25.63 7.48
C THR A 399 4.24 -26.40 6.36
N PRO A 400 3.88 -26.21 5.07
CA PRO A 400 2.94 -25.21 4.53
C PRO A 400 1.46 -25.61 4.72
N THR A 401 0.63 -24.68 5.21
CA THR A 401 -0.77 -24.99 5.52
C THR A 401 -1.63 -25.14 4.29
N LYS A 402 -2.32 -26.26 4.15
CA LYS A 402 -3.32 -26.52 3.10
C LYS A 402 -4.73 -26.28 3.65
N SER A 403 -5.70 -26.23 2.74
CA SER A 403 -7.09 -25.84 3.06
C SER A 403 -8.08 -26.38 2.03
N ASP A 404 -9.32 -26.55 2.47
CA ASP A 404 -10.49 -26.88 1.65
C ASP A 404 -11.70 -26.04 2.08
N TYR A 405 -12.73 -25.96 1.23
CA TYR A 405 -13.83 -25.00 1.34
C TYR A 405 -15.18 -25.63 0.96
N ALA A 406 -16.21 -25.35 1.75
CA ALA A 406 -17.58 -25.84 1.50
C ALA A 406 -18.62 -24.71 1.63
N ARG A 407 -19.81 -24.94 1.06
CA ARG A 407 -20.97 -24.06 1.21
C ARG A 407 -21.96 -24.59 2.24
N VAL A 408 -22.59 -23.68 2.97
CA VAL A 408 -23.71 -24.00 3.86
C VAL A 408 -24.89 -23.08 3.53
N ILE A 409 -25.99 -23.66 3.07
CA ILE A 409 -27.23 -22.97 2.72
C ILE A 409 -28.21 -23.14 3.88
N ILE A 410 -28.49 -22.04 4.58
CA ILE A 410 -29.40 -22.01 5.73
C ILE A 410 -30.71 -21.36 5.29
N ARG A 411 -31.77 -22.17 5.19
CA ARG A 411 -33.13 -21.74 4.82
C ARG A 411 -33.91 -21.36 6.07
N VAL A 412 -34.50 -20.16 6.09
CA VAL A 412 -35.21 -19.62 7.26
C VAL A 412 -36.70 -19.95 7.18
N GLN A 413 -37.23 -20.63 8.20
CA GLN A 413 -38.65 -20.98 8.29
C GLN A 413 -39.48 -19.87 8.99
N ASP A 414 -40.66 -19.62 8.42
CA ASP A 414 -41.65 -18.59 8.76
C ASP A 414 -42.38 -18.84 10.09
N SER A 415 -42.55 -17.77 10.86
CA SER A 415 -43.30 -17.65 12.11
C SER A 415 -44.33 -16.52 12.00
N ASN A 416 -45.45 -16.59 12.73
CA ASN A 416 -46.49 -15.54 12.69
C ASN A 416 -46.06 -14.30 13.50
N ASP A 417 -45.12 -13.53 12.96
CA ASP A 417 -44.41 -12.46 13.64
C ASP A 417 -44.78 -11.04 13.13
N HIS A 418 -45.47 -10.91 11.99
CA HIS A 418 -46.16 -9.70 11.57
C HIS A 418 -47.67 -9.73 11.90
N ALA A 419 -48.40 -8.74 11.42
CA ALA A 419 -49.84 -8.65 11.62
C ALA A 419 -50.44 -7.87 10.45
N PRO A 420 -51.70 -8.12 10.07
CA PRO A 420 -52.29 -7.53 8.87
C PRO A 420 -52.29 -6.01 8.96
N LYS A 421 -51.77 -5.29 7.97
CA LYS A 421 -51.67 -3.82 7.98
C LYS A 421 -52.57 -3.20 6.91
N PHE A 422 -53.51 -2.34 7.32
CA PHE A 422 -54.37 -1.62 6.39
C PHE A 422 -53.60 -0.60 5.53
N LEU A 423 -53.96 -0.50 4.25
CA LEU A 423 -53.28 0.38 3.28
C LEU A 423 -53.53 1.87 3.51
N ALA A 424 -54.67 2.23 4.12
CA ALA A 424 -54.98 3.58 4.56
C ALA A 424 -55.13 3.61 6.09
N SER A 425 -54.67 4.70 6.72
CA SER A 425 -54.87 4.95 8.15
C SER A 425 -56.34 5.18 8.52
N GLN A 426 -57.15 5.63 7.54
CA GLN A 426 -58.58 5.81 7.64
C GLN A 426 -59.22 5.66 6.25
N TYR A 427 -60.43 5.10 6.19
CA TYR A 427 -61.26 5.08 4.98
C TYR A 427 -62.45 6.02 5.13
N ASN A 428 -62.86 6.70 4.05
CA ASN A 428 -64.00 7.62 4.06
C ASN A 428 -65.08 7.17 3.07
N GLY A 429 -66.34 7.25 3.49
CA GLY A 429 -67.54 6.99 2.70
C GLY A 429 -68.59 8.07 2.89
N THR A 430 -69.60 8.11 2.03
CA THR A 430 -70.74 9.04 2.20
C THR A 430 -72.06 8.37 1.88
N VAL A 431 -73.10 8.77 2.61
CA VAL A 431 -74.48 8.29 2.47
C VAL A 431 -75.45 9.45 2.69
N THR A 432 -76.69 9.36 2.23
CA THR A 432 -77.73 10.35 2.53
C THR A 432 -78.76 9.75 3.49
N GLU A 433 -79.45 10.58 4.27
CA GLU A 433 -80.51 10.14 5.19
C GLU A 433 -81.75 9.53 4.48
N THR A 434 -81.71 9.46 3.14
CA THR A 434 -82.72 8.84 2.27
C THR A 434 -82.17 7.69 1.41
N ALA A 435 -80.95 7.19 1.68
CA ALA A 435 -80.31 6.15 0.88
C ALA A 435 -80.95 4.75 1.07
N ALA A 436 -80.89 3.92 0.02
CA ALA A 436 -81.50 2.59 0.00
C ALA A 436 -80.59 1.50 0.61
N ILE A 437 -81.21 0.55 1.29
CA ILE A 437 -80.51 -0.62 1.86
C ILE A 437 -79.87 -1.45 0.73
N GLY A 438 -78.65 -1.91 0.95
CA GLY A 438 -77.80 -2.64 0.00
C GLY A 438 -76.75 -1.77 -0.71
N THR A 439 -76.80 -0.44 -0.61
CA THR A 439 -75.82 0.45 -1.25
C THR A 439 -74.40 0.20 -0.73
N THR A 440 -73.46 -0.08 -1.63
CA THR A 440 -72.01 -0.18 -1.33
C THR A 440 -71.45 1.21 -1.02
N ILE A 441 -70.66 1.33 0.05
CA ILE A 441 -70.18 2.62 0.55
C ILE A 441 -68.68 2.78 0.34
N VAL A 442 -67.88 1.79 0.74
CA VAL A 442 -66.41 1.84 0.68
C VAL A 442 -65.82 0.42 0.76
N LYS A 443 -64.62 0.21 0.20
CA LYS A 443 -63.85 -1.04 0.30
C LYS A 443 -62.57 -0.78 1.09
N ILE A 444 -62.28 -1.63 2.08
CA ILE A 444 -61.04 -1.62 2.86
C ILE A 444 -60.09 -2.73 2.39
N VAL A 445 -58.78 -2.53 2.56
CA VAL A 445 -57.74 -3.48 2.15
C VAL A 445 -56.61 -3.46 3.18
N ALA A 446 -56.15 -4.64 3.57
CA ALA A 446 -54.95 -4.85 4.39
C ALA A 446 -54.02 -5.86 3.70
N VAL A 447 -52.74 -5.79 4.05
CA VAL A 447 -51.66 -6.67 3.59
C VAL A 447 -50.89 -7.16 4.79
N ASP A 448 -50.55 -8.44 4.83
CA ASP A 448 -49.66 -9.04 5.81
C ASP A 448 -48.36 -9.46 5.11
N LYS A 449 -47.28 -9.59 5.88
CA LYS A 449 -45.94 -9.92 5.34
C LYS A 449 -45.60 -11.40 5.46
N ASP A 450 -46.13 -12.08 6.48
CA ASP A 450 -45.85 -13.49 6.76
C ASP A 450 -46.40 -14.40 5.64
N ARG A 451 -45.89 -15.63 5.55
CA ARG A 451 -46.18 -16.53 4.42
C ARG A 451 -47.33 -17.50 4.73
N GLY A 452 -48.07 -17.88 3.69
CA GLY A 452 -49.05 -18.96 3.77
C GLY A 452 -50.26 -18.64 4.68
N ALA A 453 -50.46 -19.42 5.74
CA ALA A 453 -51.57 -19.22 6.67
C ALA A 453 -51.38 -17.97 7.55
N ASN A 454 -50.13 -17.67 7.89
CA ASN A 454 -49.73 -16.50 8.65
C ASN A 454 -50.03 -15.21 7.87
N GLY A 455 -49.90 -15.23 6.53
CA GLY A 455 -50.27 -14.10 5.67
C GLY A 455 -51.76 -13.94 5.29
N HIS A 456 -52.64 -14.87 5.70
CA HIS A 456 -54.00 -14.95 5.15
C HIS A 456 -55.07 -14.21 5.98
N ILE A 457 -55.46 -13.02 5.51
CA ILE A 457 -56.30 -12.08 6.27
C ILE A 457 -57.82 -12.36 6.14
N MET A 458 -58.55 -12.20 7.23
CA MET A 458 -60.02 -12.12 7.32
C MET A 458 -60.49 -10.81 7.98
N TYR A 459 -61.51 -10.17 7.41
CA TYR A 459 -62.04 -8.89 7.89
C TYR A 459 -63.28 -9.04 8.79
N SER A 460 -63.41 -8.20 9.83
CA SER A 460 -64.60 -8.17 10.70
C SER A 460 -64.85 -6.80 11.34
N ILE A 461 -66.11 -6.36 11.47
CA ILE A 461 -66.43 -5.11 12.18
C ILE A 461 -66.37 -5.36 13.69
N ILE A 462 -65.58 -4.57 14.41
CA ILE A 462 -65.37 -4.69 15.86
C ILE A 462 -66.36 -3.81 16.64
N SER A 463 -66.52 -2.56 16.20
CA SER A 463 -67.33 -1.56 16.90
C SER A 463 -67.73 -0.41 15.97
N GLY A 464 -68.49 0.56 16.48
CA GLY A 464 -68.92 1.74 15.72
C GLY A 464 -70.13 1.54 14.80
N ASN A 465 -70.45 0.29 14.44
CA ASN A 465 -71.66 -0.09 13.69
C ASN A 465 -72.92 -0.09 14.57
N ILE A 466 -73.19 1.07 15.17
CA ILE A 466 -74.31 1.29 16.09
C ILE A 466 -75.62 0.98 15.37
N GLY A 467 -76.47 0.15 15.97
CA GLY A 467 -77.72 -0.30 15.37
C GLY A 467 -77.60 -1.35 14.25
N GLY A 468 -76.39 -1.79 13.88
CA GLY A 468 -76.18 -2.73 12.77
C GLY A 468 -76.56 -2.11 11.42
N VAL A 469 -76.21 -0.84 11.24
CA VAL A 469 -76.55 -0.03 10.06
C VAL A 469 -75.74 -0.41 8.82
N PHE A 470 -74.59 -1.06 8.99
CA PHE A 470 -73.70 -1.49 7.90
C PHE A 470 -73.36 -2.99 7.96
N SER A 471 -72.98 -3.56 6.82
CA SER A 471 -72.49 -4.94 6.66
C SER A 471 -71.16 -4.98 5.93
N LEU A 472 -70.27 -5.89 6.35
CA LEU A 472 -68.93 -6.08 5.80
C LEU A 472 -68.77 -7.52 5.28
N ASP A 473 -68.18 -7.67 4.10
CA ASP A 473 -67.71 -8.95 3.56
C ASP A 473 -66.34 -9.33 4.18
N PRO A 474 -66.21 -10.51 4.82
CA PRO A 474 -64.99 -10.91 5.54
C PRO A 474 -63.82 -11.29 4.63
N VAL A 475 -64.02 -11.50 3.33
CA VAL A 475 -62.96 -11.84 2.36
C VAL A 475 -62.67 -10.66 1.44
N THR A 476 -63.70 -9.95 0.96
CA THR A 476 -63.51 -8.88 -0.03
C THR A 476 -63.31 -7.49 0.58
N GLY A 477 -63.60 -7.30 1.87
CA GLY A 477 -63.44 -6.02 2.56
C GLY A 477 -64.44 -4.94 2.15
N ILE A 478 -65.58 -5.30 1.54
CA ILE A 478 -66.58 -4.31 1.08
C ILE A 478 -67.59 -3.99 2.18
N ILE A 479 -67.77 -2.70 2.49
CA ILE A 479 -68.76 -2.17 3.44
C ILE A 479 -69.99 -1.64 2.67
N SER A 480 -71.17 -2.06 3.12
CA SER A 480 -72.47 -1.79 2.50
C SER A 480 -73.53 -1.37 3.53
N LEU A 481 -74.56 -0.64 3.10
CA LEU A 481 -75.66 -0.19 3.94
C LEU A 481 -76.63 -1.34 4.24
N ALA A 482 -76.84 -1.69 5.51
CA ALA A 482 -77.77 -2.71 5.96
C ALA A 482 -79.10 -2.15 6.51
N ARG A 483 -79.14 -0.88 6.96
CA ARG A 483 -80.34 -0.20 7.48
C ARG A 483 -80.36 1.28 7.10
N ALA A 484 -81.50 1.95 7.24
CA ALA A 484 -81.62 3.40 7.02
C ALA A 484 -80.83 4.22 8.06
N VAL A 485 -80.47 5.46 7.70
CA VAL A 485 -79.60 6.38 8.48
C VAL A 485 -80.29 7.72 8.74
N ASP A 486 -80.13 8.28 9.94
CA ASP A 486 -80.61 9.63 10.32
C ASP A 486 -79.41 10.54 10.66
N ARG A 487 -79.34 11.73 10.06
CA ARG A 487 -78.21 12.66 10.27
C ARG A 487 -78.22 13.36 11.63
N GLN A 488 -79.38 13.52 12.28
CA GLN A 488 -79.44 14.15 13.60
C GLN A 488 -78.99 13.19 14.70
N GLU A 489 -79.30 11.89 14.57
CA GLU A 489 -78.79 10.87 15.49
C GLU A 489 -77.28 10.64 15.30
N MET A 490 -76.85 10.45 14.05
CA MET A 490 -75.44 10.26 13.68
C MET A 490 -75.14 10.96 12.35
N PRO A 491 -74.51 12.16 12.37
CA PRO A 491 -74.12 12.84 11.15
C PRO A 491 -72.92 12.20 10.45
N GLU A 492 -72.25 11.32 11.15
CA GLU A 492 -71.17 10.48 10.66
C GLU A 492 -71.08 9.20 11.50
N TYR A 493 -70.66 8.10 10.87
CA TYR A 493 -70.44 6.82 11.55
C TYR A 493 -68.98 6.43 11.46
N TRP A 494 -68.36 6.18 12.62
CA TRP A 494 -66.97 5.75 12.74
C TRP A 494 -66.90 4.26 13.04
N LEU A 495 -66.74 3.43 12.00
CA LEU A 495 -66.64 1.97 12.16
C LEU A 495 -65.19 1.58 12.46
N ALA A 496 -64.96 0.79 13.51
CA ALA A 496 -63.67 0.14 13.73
C ALA A 496 -63.71 -1.27 13.13
N VAL A 497 -62.81 -1.55 12.20
CA VAL A 497 -62.78 -2.81 11.43
C VAL A 497 -61.44 -3.50 11.60
N ARG A 498 -61.48 -4.79 11.93
CA ARG A 498 -60.31 -5.66 12.11
C ARG A 498 -59.96 -6.37 10.81
N GLY A 499 -58.67 -6.50 10.54
CA GLY A 499 -58.10 -7.57 9.72
C GLY A 499 -57.32 -8.50 10.65
N SER A 500 -57.59 -9.80 10.60
CA SER A 500 -56.91 -10.83 11.41
C SER A 500 -56.32 -11.87 10.47
N ASP A 501 -55.08 -12.32 10.70
CA ASP A 501 -54.53 -13.47 10.00
C ASP A 501 -55.08 -14.80 10.55
N ASN A 502 -54.67 -15.90 9.90
CA ASN A 502 -54.97 -17.28 10.28
C ASN A 502 -53.77 -17.98 10.93
N GLY A 503 -52.75 -17.24 11.39
CA GLY A 503 -51.59 -17.81 12.06
C GLY A 503 -51.88 -18.31 13.47
N SER A 504 -50.87 -18.88 14.13
CA SER A 504 -50.99 -19.46 15.48
C SER A 504 -49.82 -19.06 16.38
N PRO A 505 -49.98 -18.09 17.30
CA PRO A 505 -51.23 -17.38 17.64
C PRO A 505 -51.65 -16.37 16.55
N PRO A 506 -52.95 -16.17 16.28
CA PRO A 506 -53.41 -15.26 15.24
C PRO A 506 -53.22 -13.79 15.67
N ARG A 507 -52.74 -12.96 14.75
CA ARG A 507 -52.48 -11.55 14.97
C ARG A 507 -53.48 -10.71 14.15
N HIS A 508 -53.51 -9.41 14.41
CA HIS A 508 -54.54 -8.53 13.86
C HIS A 508 -54.19 -7.05 13.97
N SER A 509 -54.75 -6.23 13.08
CA SER A 509 -54.85 -4.78 13.27
C SER A 509 -56.28 -4.28 13.08
N ASN A 510 -56.51 -3.01 13.44
CA ASN A 510 -57.81 -2.36 13.30
C ASN A 510 -57.64 -1.04 12.53
N VAL A 511 -58.63 -0.67 11.71
CA VAL A 511 -58.71 0.62 11.00
C VAL A 511 -60.05 1.30 11.24
N ASN A 512 -60.07 2.63 11.19
CA ASN A 512 -61.28 3.43 11.28
C ASN A 512 -61.86 3.75 9.90
N VAL A 513 -63.19 3.68 9.77
CA VAL A 513 -63.93 4.04 8.57
C VAL A 513 -64.96 5.10 8.92
N ASN A 514 -64.84 6.33 8.41
CA ASN A 514 -65.82 7.40 8.59
C ASN A 514 -66.84 7.40 7.44
N ILE A 515 -68.14 7.36 7.75
CA ILE A 515 -69.24 7.43 6.78
C ILE A 515 -70.11 8.64 7.10
N HIS A 516 -70.01 9.72 6.31
CA HIS A 516 -70.76 10.97 6.53
C HIS A 516 -72.20 10.92 5.97
N VAL A 517 -73.13 11.56 6.69
CA VAL A 517 -74.56 11.74 6.33
C VAL A 517 -74.86 13.22 5.99
N LYS A 518 -75.79 13.52 5.07
CA LYS A 518 -76.12 14.90 4.59
C LYS A 518 -77.59 15.34 4.88
N ILE A 519 -77.84 16.67 5.04
CA ILE A 519 -79.09 17.31 5.55
C ILE A 519 -80.16 17.43 4.44
N ALA A 520 -81.42 17.18 4.77
CA ALA A 520 -82.60 17.50 3.97
C ALA A 520 -83.35 18.78 4.38
N HIS A 521 -84.15 19.27 3.43
CA HIS A 521 -85.37 20.06 3.63
C HIS A 521 -85.27 21.35 4.48
N GLY A 522 -85.36 21.22 5.81
CA GLY A 522 -85.48 22.35 6.73
C GLY A 522 -85.22 21.97 8.19
N ALA A 523 -84.41 22.79 8.86
CA ALA A 523 -83.91 22.61 10.23
C ALA A 523 -83.90 23.98 10.98
N PRO A 524 -83.76 24.01 12.33
CA PRO A 524 -83.55 25.26 13.10
C PRO A 524 -82.30 26.06 12.69
N PRO A 525 -82.20 27.35 13.11
CA PRO A 525 -80.96 28.12 12.98
C PRO A 525 -79.82 27.49 13.78
N ARG A 526 -78.61 27.59 13.26
CA ARG A 526 -77.40 27.09 13.90
C ARG A 526 -76.26 28.07 13.63
N PHE A 527 -75.59 28.58 14.66
CA PHE A 527 -74.36 29.34 14.45
C PHE A 527 -73.38 28.50 13.63
N LEU A 528 -72.75 29.11 12.62
CA LEU A 528 -71.81 28.40 11.75
C LEU A 528 -70.59 27.91 12.55
N ASN A 529 -70.13 28.74 13.47
CA ASN A 529 -69.00 28.44 14.34
C ASN A 529 -69.49 28.12 15.77
N LYS A 530 -68.70 27.33 16.51
CA LYS A 530 -68.93 27.08 17.95
C LYS A 530 -68.47 28.25 18.82
N GLU A 531 -67.61 29.09 18.27
CA GLU A 531 -67.07 30.32 18.85
C GLU A 531 -66.67 31.30 17.73
N TYR A 532 -66.69 32.59 18.00
CA TYR A 532 -66.24 33.66 17.10
C TYR A 532 -64.98 34.31 17.68
N VAL A 533 -64.07 34.78 16.82
CA VAL A 533 -62.86 35.51 17.25
C VAL A 533 -62.71 36.75 16.36
N PHE A 534 -62.41 37.89 16.96
CA PHE A 534 -62.13 39.15 16.26
C PHE A 534 -60.83 39.79 16.76
N GLU A 535 -60.31 40.77 16.03
CA GLU A 535 -59.05 41.47 16.32
C GLU A 535 -59.27 43.00 16.28
N VAL A 536 -58.59 43.75 17.15
CA VAL A 536 -58.69 45.23 17.22
C VAL A 536 -57.36 45.83 17.71
N SER A 537 -56.82 46.85 17.01
CA SER A 537 -55.60 47.54 17.47
C SER A 537 -55.85 48.36 18.73
N GLU A 538 -54.86 48.46 19.61
CA GLU A 538 -54.94 49.31 20.81
C GLU A 538 -55.09 50.81 20.50
N ASN A 539 -54.63 51.28 19.34
CA ASN A 539 -54.82 52.66 18.90
C ASN A 539 -56.25 52.96 18.40
N THR A 540 -57.11 51.93 18.29
CA THR A 540 -58.46 52.02 17.71
C THR A 540 -59.33 52.98 18.50
N ARG A 541 -60.10 53.81 17.80
CA ARG A 541 -60.93 54.83 18.44
C ARG A 541 -62.23 54.21 18.94
N VAL A 542 -62.66 54.71 20.10
CA VAL A 542 -63.97 54.39 20.67
C VAL A 542 -65.08 54.70 19.65
N GLY A 543 -65.86 53.68 19.30
CA GLY A 543 -66.94 53.73 18.31
C GLY A 543 -66.71 52.89 17.05
N ASP A 544 -65.48 52.43 16.78
CA ASP A 544 -65.14 51.76 15.51
C ASP A 544 -65.63 50.30 15.43
N TYR A 545 -65.88 49.84 14.20
CA TYR A 545 -66.43 48.50 13.89
C TYR A 545 -65.36 47.40 13.98
N ILE A 546 -65.74 46.23 14.51
CA ILE A 546 -64.83 45.10 14.77
C ILE A 546 -65.19 43.85 13.93
N GLY A 547 -66.47 43.46 13.86
CA GLY A 547 -66.82 42.17 13.23
C GLY A 547 -68.32 41.85 13.24
N VAL A 548 -68.70 40.66 12.75
CA VAL A 548 -70.10 40.23 12.63
C VAL A 548 -70.28 38.73 12.89
N LEU A 549 -71.43 38.33 13.44
CA LEU A 549 -71.75 36.95 13.80
C LEU A 549 -72.68 36.29 12.77
N GLU A 550 -72.34 35.07 12.34
CA GLU A 550 -73.03 34.39 11.23
C GLU A 550 -73.86 33.18 11.68
N VAL A 551 -75.04 32.97 11.07
CA VAL A 551 -75.96 31.87 11.44
C VAL A 551 -76.49 31.16 10.21
N GLU A 552 -76.22 29.84 10.11
CA GLU A 552 -76.80 28.97 9.10
C GLU A 552 -78.26 28.69 9.46
N SER A 553 -79.18 29.27 8.68
CA SER A 553 -80.61 29.09 8.83
C SER A 553 -81.28 29.29 7.48
N ARG A 554 -82.35 28.52 7.21
CA ARG A 554 -83.22 28.78 6.05
C ARG A 554 -84.23 29.92 6.32
N LEU A 555 -84.15 30.58 7.48
CA LEU A 555 -85.05 31.64 7.98
C LEU A 555 -84.26 32.73 8.75
N GLY A 556 -84.73 33.99 8.76
CA GLY A 556 -84.01 35.13 9.38
C GLY A 556 -83.86 35.07 10.92
N VAL A 557 -82.88 35.82 11.46
CA VAL A 557 -82.31 35.68 12.82
C VAL A 557 -81.96 37.05 13.47
N THR A 558 -81.92 37.14 14.81
CA THR A 558 -81.56 38.33 15.63
C THR A 558 -80.60 37.98 16.79
N PHE A 559 -79.79 38.92 17.30
CA PHE A 559 -78.63 38.67 18.19
C PHE A 559 -78.60 39.48 19.51
N SER A 560 -77.98 38.98 20.59
CA SER A 560 -77.63 39.78 21.80
C SER A 560 -76.60 39.11 22.73
N PHE A 561 -75.94 39.88 23.60
CA PHE A 561 -75.03 39.36 24.65
C PHE A 561 -75.78 38.67 25.81
N LEU A 562 -75.18 37.62 26.38
CA LEU A 562 -75.74 36.83 27.48
C LEU A 562 -74.93 37.04 28.79
N GLY A 563 -75.34 37.95 29.67
CA GLY A 563 -74.72 38.15 31.00
C GLY A 563 -74.90 39.54 31.63
N GLU A 564 -74.59 39.69 32.93
CA GLU A 564 -74.78 40.93 33.70
C GLU A 564 -73.61 41.94 33.61
N SER A 565 -73.92 43.13 33.07
CA SER A 565 -73.53 44.48 33.56
C SER A 565 -72.17 44.74 34.24
N ARG A 566 -71.05 44.19 33.74
CA ARG A 566 -69.75 44.90 33.80
C ARG A 566 -69.63 45.83 32.58
N ARG A 567 -68.79 46.88 32.64
CA ARG A 567 -68.50 47.69 31.44
C ARG A 567 -67.71 46.85 30.45
N ILE A 568 -68.39 46.30 29.46
CA ILE A 568 -67.77 45.60 28.34
C ILE A 568 -67.26 46.68 27.38
N PRO A 569 -65.99 46.65 26.94
CA PRO A 569 -65.46 47.63 25.98
C PRO A 569 -66.02 47.46 24.55
N PHE A 570 -67.14 46.76 24.37
CA PHE A 570 -67.71 46.35 23.09
C PHE A 570 -69.24 46.32 23.12
N VAL A 571 -69.90 46.56 21.98
CA VAL A 571 -71.36 46.55 21.81
C VAL A 571 -71.78 45.78 20.54
N ILE A 572 -72.98 45.19 20.51
CA ILE A 572 -73.51 44.39 19.38
C ILE A 572 -74.84 44.94 18.85
N ASN A 573 -74.98 44.99 17.53
CA ASN A 573 -76.20 45.30 16.80
C ASN A 573 -77.17 44.10 16.75
N PRO A 574 -78.41 44.18 17.29
CA PRO A 574 -79.32 43.04 17.36
C PRO A 574 -79.86 42.52 16.02
N ALA A 575 -79.87 43.33 14.97
CA ALA A 575 -80.45 42.96 13.68
C ALA A 575 -79.40 42.42 12.69
N SER A 576 -78.16 42.89 12.78
CA SER A 576 -77.06 42.48 11.89
C SER A 576 -76.00 41.61 12.55
N GLY A 577 -75.97 41.49 13.88
CA GLY A 577 -74.95 40.72 14.60
C GLY A 577 -73.57 41.40 14.67
N MET A 578 -73.51 42.70 14.36
CA MET A 578 -72.27 43.46 14.20
C MET A 578 -71.73 43.99 15.55
N VAL A 579 -70.43 43.81 15.80
CA VAL A 579 -69.67 44.20 17.00
C VAL A 579 -68.89 45.50 16.75
N SER A 580 -68.81 46.40 17.74
CA SER A 580 -67.98 47.63 17.71
C SER A 580 -67.40 48.00 19.08
N LEU A 581 -66.33 48.79 19.11
CA LEU A 581 -65.59 49.23 20.32
C LEU A 581 -66.31 50.36 21.08
N ASP A 582 -66.27 50.34 22.42
CA ASP A 582 -66.89 51.33 23.34
C ASP A 582 -65.90 51.95 24.34
N MET A 583 -64.71 51.36 24.55
CA MET A 583 -63.64 51.90 25.41
C MET A 583 -62.25 51.53 24.85
N PRO A 584 -61.18 52.31 25.12
CA PRO A 584 -59.83 52.00 24.62
C PRO A 584 -59.21 50.75 25.26
N VAL A 585 -58.25 50.15 24.57
CA VAL A 585 -57.54 48.91 24.92
C VAL A 585 -56.02 49.10 24.78
N ASP A 586 -55.21 48.14 25.23
CA ASP A 586 -53.76 48.30 25.52
C ASP A 586 -53.08 46.92 25.47
N TYR A 587 -52.13 46.72 24.54
CA TYR A 587 -51.63 45.41 24.12
C TYR A 587 -50.64 44.80 25.14
N GLU A 588 -49.70 45.58 25.68
CA GLU A 588 -48.69 45.12 26.65
C GLU A 588 -49.34 44.68 27.97
N LYS A 589 -50.59 45.08 28.22
CA LYS A 589 -51.35 44.75 29.43
C LYS A 589 -52.34 43.61 29.24
N ILE A 590 -53.20 43.63 28.22
CA ILE A 590 -54.27 42.63 28.03
C ILE A 590 -54.50 42.33 26.55
N GLN A 591 -54.04 41.15 26.13
CA GLN A 591 -54.04 40.73 24.72
C GLN A 591 -55.37 40.13 24.23
N SER A 592 -56.35 39.79 25.09
CA SER A 592 -57.66 39.28 24.65
C SER A 592 -58.82 39.34 25.68
N TYR A 593 -60.06 39.27 25.19
CA TYR A 593 -61.35 39.29 25.91
C TYR A 593 -62.28 38.14 25.44
N ASN A 594 -63.23 37.66 26.26
CA ASN A 594 -64.17 36.58 25.90
C ASN A 594 -65.62 36.84 26.41
N PHE A 595 -66.63 36.51 25.60
CA PHE A 595 -68.07 36.78 25.76
C PHE A 595 -68.95 35.60 25.32
N THR A 596 -70.26 35.68 25.55
CA THR A 596 -71.25 34.69 25.08
C THR A 596 -72.48 35.40 24.49
N ILE A 597 -72.95 34.92 23.33
CA ILE A 597 -73.97 35.53 22.49
C ILE A 597 -75.14 34.56 22.26
N ILE A 598 -76.36 35.08 22.13
CA ILE A 598 -77.57 34.34 21.73
C ILE A 598 -78.08 34.82 20.36
N ALA A 599 -78.60 33.90 19.55
CA ALA A 599 -79.29 34.17 18.30
C ALA A 599 -80.67 33.49 18.22
N SER A 600 -81.69 34.23 17.79
CA SER A 600 -83.11 33.82 17.77
C SER A 600 -83.72 33.99 16.39
N SER A 601 -84.37 32.95 15.85
CA SER A 601 -84.97 32.95 14.51
C SER A 601 -86.47 33.28 14.46
N MET A 602 -86.96 33.70 13.30
CA MET A 602 -88.36 34.12 13.09
C MET A 602 -89.43 33.07 13.44
N ASN A 603 -89.09 31.78 13.55
CA ASN A 603 -90.02 30.73 14.00
C ASN A 603 -89.92 30.42 15.50
N GLY A 604 -89.20 31.26 16.27
CA GLY A 604 -89.04 31.16 17.72
C GLY A 604 -88.00 30.14 18.19
N LYS A 605 -87.14 29.61 17.30
CA LYS A 605 -86.05 28.71 17.68
C LYS A 605 -84.74 29.49 17.86
N GLU A 606 -84.04 29.20 18.96
CA GLU A 606 -82.86 29.94 19.42
C GLU A 606 -81.62 29.04 19.57
N THR A 607 -80.44 29.64 19.54
CA THR A 607 -79.12 28.99 19.71
C THR A 607 -78.14 29.99 20.34
N THR A 608 -77.04 29.53 20.96
CA THR A 608 -76.02 30.36 21.62
C THR A 608 -74.60 30.02 21.17
N VAL A 609 -73.64 30.95 21.30
CA VAL A 609 -72.22 30.80 20.87
C VAL A 609 -71.27 31.65 21.73
N GLN A 610 -69.98 31.31 21.82
CA GLN A 610 -68.96 32.17 22.45
C GLN A 610 -68.34 33.18 21.46
N MET A 611 -67.70 34.24 21.97
CA MET A 611 -67.06 35.29 21.16
C MET A 611 -65.83 35.87 21.87
N ILE A 612 -64.65 35.75 21.27
CA ILE A 612 -63.36 36.25 21.75
C ILE A 612 -62.96 37.49 20.93
N ILE A 613 -62.24 38.45 21.54
CA ILE A 613 -61.65 39.60 20.84
C ILE A 613 -60.20 39.77 21.31
N ASN A 614 -59.26 39.64 20.38
CA ASN A 614 -57.82 39.82 20.57
C ASN A 614 -57.42 41.28 20.30
N ILE A 615 -56.37 41.76 20.96
CA ILE A 615 -55.79 43.09 20.74
C ILE A 615 -54.58 42.98 19.81
N LEU A 616 -54.35 43.97 18.94
CA LEU A 616 -53.17 44.07 18.06
C LEU A 616 -52.19 45.16 18.55
N ASP A 617 -50.90 44.89 18.33
CA ASP A 617 -49.70 45.64 18.74
C ASP A 617 -49.37 46.85 17.83
N GLU A 618 -48.72 47.88 18.37
CA GLU A 618 -48.31 49.11 17.65
C GLU A 618 -46.87 49.53 18.04
N ASN A 619 -46.10 50.14 17.12
CA ASN A 619 -44.67 50.43 17.35
C ASN A 619 -44.43 51.62 18.30
N ASP A 620 -44.11 51.34 19.55
CA ASP A 620 -44.06 52.27 20.68
C ASP A 620 -42.72 52.20 21.47
N ASN A 621 -41.92 51.13 21.33
CA ASN A 621 -40.60 50.99 21.95
C ASN A 621 -39.42 50.94 20.93
N PRO A 622 -38.24 51.51 21.27
CA PRO A 622 -37.07 51.54 20.37
C PRO A 622 -35.96 50.49 20.67
N PRO A 623 -35.12 50.13 19.69
CA PRO A 623 -34.14 49.04 19.81
C PRO A 623 -32.80 49.43 20.47
N TYR A 624 -32.04 48.45 20.96
CA TYR A 624 -30.71 48.65 21.58
C TYR A 624 -29.70 47.50 21.32
N PHE A 625 -28.40 47.83 21.24
CA PHE A 625 -27.30 46.86 21.05
C PHE A 625 -26.91 46.11 22.34
N THR A 626 -26.39 44.90 22.18
CA THR A 626 -25.89 44.05 23.30
C THR A 626 -24.42 44.30 23.66
N GLN A 627 -23.59 44.68 22.67
CA GLN A 627 -22.14 44.89 22.79
C GLN A 627 -21.71 46.13 21.99
N SER A 628 -20.63 46.80 22.42
CA SER A 628 -20.15 48.04 21.82
C SER A 628 -19.05 47.89 20.75
N SER A 629 -18.36 46.75 20.70
CA SER A 629 -17.21 46.53 19.81
C SER A 629 -17.04 45.07 19.40
N TYR A 630 -16.68 44.83 18.15
CA TYR A 630 -16.56 43.52 17.51
C TYR A 630 -15.29 43.41 16.64
N SER A 631 -14.72 42.21 16.49
CA SER A 631 -13.51 41.99 15.69
C SER A 631 -13.56 40.67 14.91
N GLY A 632 -12.93 40.63 13.73
CA GLY A 632 -12.77 39.43 12.92
C GLY A 632 -11.66 39.51 11.88
N HIS A 633 -11.49 38.43 11.13
CA HIS A 633 -10.45 38.25 10.12
C HIS A 633 -11.00 37.57 8.85
N ILE A 634 -10.34 37.79 7.71
CA ILE A 634 -10.68 37.18 6.41
C ILE A 634 -9.46 37.18 5.48
N SER A 635 -9.35 36.22 4.56
CA SER A 635 -8.28 36.20 3.55
C SER A 635 -8.63 37.06 2.34
N GLU A 636 -7.64 37.59 1.63
CA GLU A 636 -7.90 38.40 0.43
C GLU A 636 -8.41 37.61 -0.77
N ALA A 637 -7.95 36.36 -0.95
CA ALA A 637 -8.48 35.43 -1.95
C ALA A 637 -9.92 34.94 -1.62
N ALA A 638 -10.53 35.45 -0.53
CA ALA A 638 -11.91 35.15 -0.21
C ALA A 638 -12.86 35.76 -1.24
N ALA A 639 -13.52 34.90 -2.01
CA ALA A 639 -14.48 35.31 -3.03
C ALA A 639 -15.59 36.22 -2.47
N ILE A 640 -16.19 37.04 -3.34
CA ILE A 640 -17.31 37.92 -2.97
C ILE A 640 -18.45 37.10 -2.34
N ASN A 641 -19.04 37.63 -1.26
CA ASN A 641 -19.99 36.99 -0.34
C ASN A 641 -19.39 36.01 0.70
N SER A 642 -18.07 35.92 0.83
CA SER A 642 -17.42 35.18 1.92
C SER A 642 -17.74 35.79 3.28
N VAL A 643 -17.98 34.96 4.28
CA VAL A 643 -18.34 35.39 5.64
C VAL A 643 -17.09 35.71 6.45
N VAL A 644 -17.09 36.86 7.13
CA VAL A 644 -15.99 37.27 8.02
C VAL A 644 -16.02 36.43 9.29
N LEU A 645 -14.87 35.91 9.73
CA LEU A 645 -14.77 35.00 10.88
C LEU A 645 -14.21 35.69 12.12
N MET A 646 -14.59 35.21 13.29
CA MET A 646 -13.94 35.52 14.58
C MET A 646 -12.75 34.57 14.82
N ASP A 647 -11.91 34.86 15.81
CA ASP A 647 -10.73 34.06 16.22
C ASP A 647 -11.02 32.59 16.62
N ASN A 648 -12.29 32.21 16.74
CA ASN A 648 -12.78 30.86 17.01
C ASN A 648 -13.41 30.18 15.77
N ASN A 649 -13.16 30.71 14.57
CA ASN A 649 -13.76 30.33 13.28
C ASN A 649 -15.30 30.40 13.21
N ALA A 650 -15.96 31.07 14.16
CA ALA A 650 -17.40 31.36 14.07
C ALA A 650 -17.65 32.60 13.20
N PRO A 651 -18.82 32.69 12.52
CA PRO A 651 -19.17 33.88 11.72
C PRO A 651 -19.34 35.13 12.60
N LEU A 652 -18.83 36.26 12.12
CA LEU A 652 -18.94 37.56 12.79
C LEU A 652 -20.37 38.11 12.67
N VAL A 653 -21.10 38.14 13.80
CA VAL A 653 -22.50 38.55 13.88
C VAL A 653 -22.70 39.67 14.92
N ILE A 654 -23.37 40.75 14.51
CA ILE A 654 -23.76 41.90 15.35
C ILE A 654 -25.14 41.64 15.97
N SER A 655 -25.38 42.03 17.24
CA SER A 655 -26.66 41.75 17.91
C SER A 655 -27.29 42.92 18.71
N ALA A 656 -28.63 42.96 18.71
CA ALA A 656 -29.48 43.98 19.32
C ALA A 656 -30.86 43.40 19.73
N ARG A 657 -31.72 44.18 20.39
CA ARG A 657 -33.06 43.77 20.89
C ARG A 657 -34.08 44.92 20.89
N ASP A 658 -35.37 44.57 20.82
CA ASP A 658 -36.52 45.46 21.03
C ASP A 658 -37.55 44.83 22.03
N LYS A 659 -38.63 45.54 22.35
CA LYS A 659 -39.71 45.12 23.27
C LYS A 659 -41.08 44.87 22.63
N ASP A 660 -41.36 45.48 21.49
CA ASP A 660 -42.65 45.33 20.80
C ASP A 660 -42.75 43.91 20.19
N SER A 661 -43.79 43.62 19.40
CA SER A 661 -43.98 42.31 18.77
C SER A 661 -43.87 42.35 17.24
N ASP A 662 -43.64 41.19 16.63
CA ASP A 662 -43.62 41.00 15.18
C ASP A 662 -42.77 42.02 14.39
N GLN A 663 -43.37 42.84 13.52
CA GLN A 663 -42.64 43.80 12.68
C GLN A 663 -42.05 44.97 13.49
N ASN A 664 -42.68 45.29 14.62
CA ASN A 664 -42.30 46.37 15.50
C ASN A 664 -40.99 46.04 16.25
N ALA A 665 -40.74 44.75 16.55
CA ALA A 665 -39.45 44.29 17.07
C ALA A 665 -38.48 43.72 16.02
N ASN A 666 -38.78 43.84 14.73
CA ASN A 666 -37.92 43.29 13.67
C ASN A 666 -36.75 44.23 13.34
N LEU A 667 -35.53 43.79 13.60
CA LEU A 667 -34.33 44.62 13.59
C LEU A 667 -33.65 44.65 12.21
N VAL A 668 -33.19 45.84 11.82
CA VAL A 668 -32.51 46.12 10.56
C VAL A 668 -31.14 46.74 10.83
N PHE A 669 -30.07 46.01 10.51
CA PHE A 669 -28.68 46.47 10.67
C PHE A 669 -28.13 47.17 9.42
N THR A 670 -27.35 48.23 9.61
CA THR A 670 -26.68 48.98 8.52
C THR A 670 -25.27 49.42 8.91
N ILE A 671 -24.29 49.21 8.03
CA ILE A 671 -22.93 49.81 8.14
C ILE A 671 -23.04 51.31 7.86
N VAL A 672 -22.34 52.16 8.63
CA VAL A 672 -22.46 53.63 8.53
C VAL A 672 -21.53 54.22 7.47
N GLU A 673 -20.27 53.78 7.43
CA GLU A 673 -19.21 54.34 6.59
C GLU A 673 -19.23 53.76 5.16
N ASP A 674 -19.35 54.63 4.15
CA ASP A 674 -19.46 54.21 2.75
C ASP A 674 -18.21 53.52 2.19
N GLU A 675 -17.03 53.84 2.72
CA GLU A 675 -15.76 53.18 2.37
C GLU A 675 -15.76 51.70 2.80
N ALA A 676 -16.34 51.38 3.96
CA ALA A 676 -16.48 50.01 4.41
C ALA A 676 -17.53 49.23 3.60
N ARG A 677 -18.57 49.91 3.08
CA ARG A 677 -19.59 49.31 2.20
C ARG A 677 -19.03 48.85 0.84
N MET A 678 -17.87 49.37 0.42
CA MET A 678 -17.19 48.90 -0.80
C MET A 678 -16.64 47.48 -0.64
N TYR A 679 -16.16 47.13 0.56
CA TYR A 679 -15.52 45.85 0.85
C TYR A 679 -16.43 44.87 1.58
N PHE A 680 -17.33 45.37 2.43
CA PHE A 680 -18.19 44.55 3.29
C PHE A 680 -19.66 44.97 3.24
N ALA A 681 -20.57 43.99 3.20
CA ALA A 681 -21.97 44.17 3.54
C ALA A 681 -22.30 43.49 4.87
N ILE A 682 -23.27 44.06 5.58
CA ILE A 682 -23.96 43.40 6.68
C ILE A 682 -25.29 42.87 6.18
N ASP A 683 -25.62 41.62 6.51
CA ASP A 683 -26.98 41.10 6.37
C ASP A 683 -27.87 41.89 7.32
N SER A 684 -28.81 42.63 6.74
CA SER A 684 -29.69 43.52 7.48
C SER A 684 -30.55 42.80 8.52
N SER A 685 -30.83 41.51 8.34
CA SER A 685 -31.71 40.73 9.22
C SER A 685 -30.95 39.88 10.25
N THR A 686 -29.81 39.29 9.85
CA THR A 686 -29.04 38.38 10.72
C THR A 686 -27.87 39.06 11.42
N GLY A 687 -27.44 40.25 10.98
CA GLY A 687 -26.29 40.96 11.52
C GLY A 687 -24.93 40.35 11.12
N ALA A 688 -24.91 39.35 10.24
CA ALA A 688 -23.69 38.70 9.75
C ALA A 688 -22.95 39.56 8.71
N ILE A 689 -21.62 39.63 8.78
CA ILE A 689 -20.80 40.45 7.86
C ILE A 689 -20.17 39.57 6.77
N ARG A 690 -20.25 40.02 5.52
CA ARG A 690 -19.74 39.34 4.32
C ARG A 690 -18.95 40.29 3.42
N THR A 691 -18.08 39.77 2.56
CA THR A 691 -17.39 40.56 1.53
C THR A 691 -18.33 40.95 0.38
N THR A 692 -18.16 42.15 -0.15
CA THR A 692 -18.85 42.67 -1.35
C THR A 692 -17.90 43.11 -2.46
N GLY A 693 -16.71 43.59 -2.08
CA GLY A 693 -15.62 43.91 -2.98
C GLY A 693 -14.52 42.86 -2.94
N THR A 694 -13.60 42.93 -3.90
CA THR A 694 -12.29 42.27 -3.79
C THR A 694 -11.49 42.91 -2.66
N LEU A 695 -10.77 42.08 -1.91
CA LEU A 695 -9.82 42.49 -0.90
C LEU A 695 -8.40 42.39 -1.50
N ASP A 696 -7.48 43.19 -0.97
CA ASP A 696 -6.10 43.36 -1.43
C ASP A 696 -5.31 43.82 -0.19
N HIS A 697 -4.41 42.98 0.31
CA HIS A 697 -3.68 43.15 1.56
C HIS A 697 -2.63 44.26 1.44
N GLU A 698 -1.99 44.35 0.28
CA GLU A 698 -0.91 45.26 -0.08
C GLU A 698 -1.42 46.70 -0.12
N VAL A 699 -2.71 46.86 -0.48
CA VAL A 699 -3.43 48.13 -0.44
C VAL A 699 -4.02 48.41 0.95
N VAL A 700 -4.72 47.46 1.59
CA VAL A 700 -5.26 47.61 2.96
C VAL A 700 -5.26 46.28 3.74
N SER A 701 -4.39 46.16 4.74
CA SER A 701 -4.36 44.99 5.65
C SER A 701 -5.38 45.04 6.81
N LYS A 702 -6.05 46.18 7.06
CA LYS A 702 -7.00 46.34 8.18
C LYS A 702 -8.05 47.44 7.96
N VAL A 703 -9.33 47.10 8.18
CA VAL A 703 -10.48 48.00 8.03
C VAL A 703 -11.21 48.17 9.37
N THR A 704 -11.81 49.34 9.64
CA THR A 704 -12.61 49.58 10.86
C THR A 704 -13.77 50.54 10.56
N PHE A 705 -14.97 50.20 11.03
CA PHE A 705 -16.23 50.92 10.75
C PHE A 705 -17.26 50.75 11.87
N SER A 706 -18.44 51.37 11.70
CA SER A 706 -19.53 51.42 12.67
C SER A 706 -20.82 50.82 12.09
N VAL A 707 -21.66 50.24 12.95
CA VAL A 707 -22.97 49.66 12.60
C VAL A 707 -24.07 50.33 13.42
N GLN A 708 -25.19 50.64 12.77
CA GLN A 708 -26.43 51.18 13.36
C GLN A 708 -27.58 50.17 13.18
N VAL A 709 -28.54 50.17 14.11
CA VAL A 709 -29.75 49.31 14.06
C VAL A 709 -31.02 50.13 14.25
N HIS A 710 -32.07 49.75 13.53
CA HIS A 710 -33.42 50.31 13.64
C HIS A 710 -34.49 49.21 13.58
N ASP A 711 -35.68 49.48 14.08
CA ASP A 711 -36.83 48.58 13.94
C ASP A 711 -37.45 48.65 12.53
N ASN A 712 -38.47 47.84 12.26
CA ASN A 712 -39.23 47.91 11.00
C ASN A 712 -40.70 48.33 11.19
N GLY A 713 -41.05 48.83 12.36
CA GLY A 713 -42.38 49.37 12.66
C GLY A 713 -42.63 50.73 12.00
N GLN A 714 -43.83 51.29 12.17
CA GLN A 714 -44.19 52.59 11.58
C GLN A 714 -44.87 53.48 12.62
N PRO A 715 -44.22 54.55 13.12
CA PRO A 715 -42.93 55.10 12.69
C PRO A 715 -41.72 54.28 13.13
N ARG A 716 -40.67 54.23 12.30
CA ARG A 716 -39.42 53.53 12.63
C ARG A 716 -38.64 54.23 13.74
N LEU A 717 -38.16 53.47 14.71
CA LEU A 717 -37.27 53.93 15.79
C LEU A 717 -35.87 53.31 15.64
N SER A 718 -34.86 53.97 16.20
CA SER A 718 -33.44 53.57 16.04
C SER A 718 -32.68 53.60 17.35
N ALA A 719 -31.66 52.74 17.47
CA ALA A 719 -30.81 52.70 18.65
C ALA A 719 -30.01 54.00 18.81
N SER A 720 -29.87 54.45 20.06
CA SER A 720 -29.20 55.71 20.42
C SER A 720 -27.66 55.68 20.33
N THR A 721 -27.05 54.52 20.02
CA THR A 721 -25.60 54.29 19.99
C THR A 721 -25.26 53.33 18.86
N SER A 722 -24.12 53.51 18.19
CA SER A 722 -23.56 52.57 17.20
C SER A 722 -22.58 51.56 17.83
N GLY A 723 -22.38 50.42 17.17
CA GLY A 723 -21.34 49.42 17.52
C GLY A 723 -20.16 49.47 16.55
N THR A 724 -18.92 49.38 17.05
CA THR A 724 -17.70 49.44 16.23
C THR A 724 -17.24 48.04 15.79
N VAL A 725 -16.79 47.90 14.55
CA VAL A 725 -16.30 46.63 13.96
C VAL A 725 -14.90 46.84 13.39
N THR A 726 -13.98 45.89 13.64
CA THR A 726 -12.63 45.89 13.07
C THR A 726 -12.35 44.56 12.36
N ILE A 727 -11.87 44.62 11.12
CA ILE A 727 -11.56 43.44 10.29
C ILE A 727 -10.09 43.48 9.86
N THR A 728 -9.38 42.36 10.00
CA THR A 728 -8.01 42.17 9.50
C THR A 728 -8.00 41.26 8.26
N ILE A 729 -7.19 41.61 7.27
CA ILE A 729 -7.08 40.89 6.00
C ILE A 729 -5.81 40.02 6.02
N ILE A 730 -5.88 38.80 5.49
CA ILE A 730 -4.79 37.81 5.48
C ILE A 730 -4.20 37.71 4.07
N ASP A 731 -2.89 37.98 4.03
CA ASP A 731 -1.91 37.98 2.94
C ASP A 731 -1.74 36.60 2.25
N ILE A 732 -1.67 36.59 0.91
CA ILE A 732 -1.46 35.45 0.01
C ILE A 732 -0.54 35.86 -1.15
N ASN A 733 0.36 34.95 -1.56
CA ASN A 733 1.20 35.13 -2.75
C ASN A 733 0.35 35.26 -4.05
N ASP A 734 0.28 36.46 -4.61
CA ASP A 734 -0.38 36.79 -5.87
C ASP A 734 0.38 37.79 -6.79
N VAL A 735 1.46 38.42 -6.30
CA VAL A 735 2.29 39.37 -7.06
C VAL A 735 3.63 38.73 -7.49
N PRO A 736 3.96 38.71 -8.79
CA PRO A 736 5.20 38.08 -9.26
C PRO A 736 6.47 38.86 -8.85
N PRO A 737 7.59 38.17 -8.55
CA PRO A 737 8.86 38.79 -8.17
C PRO A 737 9.41 39.69 -9.27
N ARG A 738 10.01 40.84 -8.91
CA ARG A 738 10.50 41.82 -9.89
C ARG A 738 11.99 42.13 -9.74
N PHE A 739 12.75 41.91 -10.81
CA PHE A 739 14.12 42.42 -10.93
C PHE A 739 14.18 43.96 -10.79
N LEU A 740 15.26 44.47 -10.19
CA LEU A 740 15.48 45.93 -10.06
C LEU A 740 15.78 46.61 -11.40
N LEU A 741 16.33 45.89 -12.38
CA LEU A 741 16.55 46.36 -13.75
C LEU A 741 16.04 45.30 -14.73
N GLN A 742 15.52 45.72 -15.89
CA GLN A 742 15.10 44.80 -16.96
C GLN A 742 16.27 44.37 -17.86
N GLU A 743 17.32 45.19 -17.94
CA GLU A 743 18.55 44.93 -18.68
C GLU A 743 19.77 45.21 -17.79
N TYR A 744 20.72 44.28 -17.76
CA TYR A 744 22.00 44.40 -17.07
C TYR A 744 23.13 44.32 -18.10
N ASN A 745 24.09 45.24 -18.04
CA ASN A 745 25.27 45.25 -18.92
C ASN A 745 26.54 45.02 -18.10
N ALA A 746 27.37 44.06 -18.53
CA ALA A 746 28.62 43.71 -17.88
C ALA A 746 29.77 43.61 -18.90
N THR A 747 30.99 43.98 -18.50
CA THR A 747 32.19 43.86 -19.35
C THR A 747 33.23 42.97 -18.66
N LEU A 748 33.58 41.86 -19.31
CA LEU A 748 34.52 40.86 -18.84
C LEU A 748 35.84 41.01 -19.61
N LEU A 749 36.94 41.22 -18.90
CA LEU A 749 38.26 41.46 -19.50
C LEU A 749 39.09 40.17 -19.59
N LYS A 750 39.75 39.94 -20.73
CA LYS A 750 40.66 38.80 -20.98
C LYS A 750 42.14 39.16 -20.71
N PRO A 751 42.95 38.24 -20.17
CA PRO A 751 42.59 36.92 -19.63
C PRO A 751 41.69 37.01 -18.38
N THR A 752 40.68 36.14 -18.34
CA THR A 752 39.82 35.91 -17.18
C THR A 752 39.99 34.46 -16.72
N PHE A 753 39.46 34.14 -15.54
CA PHE A 753 39.60 32.83 -14.90
C PHE A 753 38.25 32.33 -14.41
N LYS A 754 38.20 31.05 -14.03
CA LYS A 754 37.03 30.44 -13.39
C LYS A 754 36.68 31.19 -12.11
N ASP A 755 35.38 31.26 -11.82
CA ASP A 755 34.73 31.89 -10.67
C ASP A 755 34.84 33.42 -10.60
N VAL A 756 35.37 34.08 -11.64
CA VAL A 756 35.36 35.55 -11.76
C VAL A 756 33.92 36.06 -11.90
N THR A 757 33.58 37.09 -11.14
CA THR A 757 32.27 37.76 -11.13
C THR A 757 32.02 38.51 -12.43
N VAL A 758 30.79 38.38 -12.95
CA VAL A 758 30.32 39.08 -14.14
C VAL A 758 29.31 40.16 -13.76
N VAL A 759 28.24 39.79 -13.06
CA VAL A 759 27.22 40.73 -12.55
C VAL A 759 26.45 40.14 -11.37
N GLN A 760 25.93 41.00 -10.51
CA GLN A 760 25.05 40.67 -9.40
C GLN A 760 23.62 41.11 -9.76
N LEU A 761 22.67 40.18 -9.72
CA LEU A 761 21.25 40.45 -9.96
C LEU A 761 20.49 40.52 -8.64
N ASN A 762 19.55 41.47 -8.54
CA ASN A 762 18.71 41.65 -7.37
C ASN A 762 17.26 41.77 -7.83
N ALA A 763 16.36 41.06 -7.16
CA ALA A 763 14.92 41.17 -7.30
C ALA A 763 14.25 41.44 -5.93
N THR A 764 13.01 41.90 -5.98
CA THR A 764 12.17 42.19 -4.81
C THR A 764 10.77 41.65 -5.05
N ASP A 765 10.17 41.17 -3.97
CA ASP A 765 8.79 40.69 -3.90
C ASP A 765 8.00 41.56 -2.90
N LEU A 766 6.67 41.61 -3.02
CA LEU A 766 5.81 42.43 -2.15
C LEU A 766 5.11 41.60 -1.07
N ASP A 767 4.74 40.37 -1.40
CA ASP A 767 3.87 39.48 -0.61
C ASP A 767 4.61 38.86 0.60
N PHE A 768 5.95 38.95 0.60
CA PHE A 768 6.78 38.43 1.68
C PHE A 768 7.64 39.53 2.30
N GLY A 769 7.10 40.14 3.35
CA GLY A 769 7.70 41.22 4.13
C GLY A 769 9.15 41.01 4.59
N GLY A 770 10.09 41.29 3.69
CA GLY A 770 11.47 41.67 4.00
C GLY A 770 12.58 40.62 3.90
N LYS A 771 12.31 39.35 3.56
CA LYS A 771 13.33 38.31 3.27
C LYS A 771 12.72 37.12 2.51
N ALA A 772 12.71 37.22 1.18
CA ALA A 772 12.02 36.28 0.30
C ALA A 772 12.84 35.03 -0.07
N ASN A 773 12.14 33.92 -0.35
CA ASN A 773 12.69 32.69 -0.93
C ASN A 773 12.82 32.82 -2.46
N LEU A 774 13.57 33.82 -2.93
CA LEU A 774 13.76 34.01 -4.38
C LEU A 774 14.86 33.11 -4.93
N GLU A 775 14.57 32.35 -5.99
CA GLU A 775 15.55 31.54 -6.70
C GLU A 775 15.83 32.08 -8.12
N TYR A 776 17.12 32.15 -8.50
CA TYR A 776 17.61 32.74 -9.74
C TYR A 776 18.23 31.68 -10.68
N GLU A 777 17.90 31.74 -11.98
CA GLU A 777 18.37 30.76 -12.99
C GLU A 777 18.70 31.42 -14.35
N ILE A 778 19.70 30.90 -15.08
CA ILE A 778 19.98 31.34 -16.47
C ILE A 778 19.16 30.49 -17.46
N ALA A 779 17.96 30.98 -17.81
CA ALA A 779 17.03 30.30 -18.70
C ALA A 779 17.47 30.18 -20.18
N ASP A 780 18.27 31.12 -20.72
CA ASP A 780 18.83 31.01 -22.08
C ASP A 780 20.13 31.84 -22.24
N GLY A 781 20.84 31.62 -23.36
CA GLY A 781 22.05 32.35 -23.75
C GLY A 781 23.37 31.74 -23.29
N ASN A 782 23.32 30.69 -22.47
CA ASN A 782 24.50 30.04 -21.85
C ASN A 782 24.73 28.60 -22.34
N LYS A 783 24.48 28.32 -23.62
CA LYS A 783 24.45 26.95 -24.18
C LYS A 783 25.77 26.17 -24.06
N ASP A 784 26.91 26.87 -24.07
CA ASP A 784 28.23 26.26 -23.87
C ASP A 784 28.68 26.25 -22.39
N GLY A 785 27.78 26.50 -21.43
CA GLY A 785 28.06 26.45 -19.98
C GLY A 785 29.14 27.44 -19.49
N LYS A 786 29.38 28.55 -20.22
CA LYS A 786 30.46 29.50 -19.96
C LYS A 786 30.29 30.30 -18.67
N PHE A 787 29.04 30.51 -18.25
CA PHE A 787 28.69 31.21 -17.02
C PHE A 787 27.92 30.28 -16.08
N LYS A 788 27.87 30.63 -14.80
CA LYS A 788 27.01 30.00 -13.79
C LYS A 788 26.39 31.09 -12.92
N ILE A 789 25.17 30.86 -12.43
CA ILE A 789 24.49 31.74 -11.47
C ILE A 789 24.37 31.04 -10.12
N ASN A 790 24.48 31.80 -9.02
CA ASN A 790 24.10 31.32 -7.69
C ASN A 790 22.58 31.48 -7.52
N SER A 791 21.88 30.37 -7.27
CA SER A 791 20.41 30.37 -7.22
C SER A 791 19.83 31.19 -6.08
N LYS A 792 20.54 31.47 -4.99
CA LYS A 792 19.98 32.26 -3.86
C LYS A 792 20.43 33.72 -3.87
N THR A 793 21.55 34.03 -4.51
CA THR A 793 22.08 35.40 -4.53
C THR A 793 21.92 36.10 -5.87
N GLY A 794 21.68 35.40 -6.99
CA GLY A 794 21.63 36.03 -8.32
C GLY A 794 23.01 36.46 -8.85
N LEU A 795 24.11 36.01 -8.24
CA LEU A 795 25.47 36.31 -8.67
C LEU A 795 25.86 35.45 -9.88
N ILE A 796 26.16 36.09 -11.02
CA ILE A 796 26.69 35.44 -12.22
C ILE A 796 28.22 35.47 -12.21
N THR A 797 28.84 34.31 -12.42
CA THR A 797 30.30 34.10 -12.47
C THR A 797 30.71 33.31 -13.71
N VAL A 798 31.98 33.43 -14.11
CA VAL A 798 32.58 32.66 -15.22
C VAL A 798 32.81 31.21 -14.78
N ASN A 799 32.26 30.25 -15.50
CA ASN A 799 32.51 28.83 -15.27
C ASN A 799 33.66 28.30 -16.15
N GLU A 800 33.72 28.72 -17.42
CA GLU A 800 34.81 28.35 -18.34
C GLU A 800 35.42 29.59 -19.03
N SER A 801 36.70 29.84 -18.78
CA SER A 801 37.41 31.01 -19.32
C SER A 801 37.98 30.82 -20.72
N HIS A 802 37.98 29.59 -21.25
CA HIS A 802 38.51 29.26 -22.57
C HIS A 802 37.47 29.54 -23.68
N ASN A 803 37.96 30.11 -24.80
CA ASN A 803 37.20 30.38 -26.03
C ASN A 803 35.95 31.26 -25.87
N LEU A 804 35.90 32.14 -24.86
CA LEU A 804 34.82 33.12 -24.71
C LEU A 804 34.63 33.97 -25.98
N VAL A 805 33.41 34.05 -26.48
CA VAL A 805 32.98 34.91 -27.61
C VAL A 805 32.95 36.37 -27.17
N GLY A 806 33.07 37.32 -28.12
CA GLY A 806 33.14 38.76 -27.82
C GLY A 806 31.88 39.38 -27.19
N HIS A 807 30.73 38.70 -27.28
CA HIS A 807 29.47 39.13 -26.68
C HIS A 807 28.58 37.91 -26.39
N TYR A 808 27.88 37.95 -25.27
CA TYR A 808 26.83 37.01 -24.86
C TYR A 808 25.61 37.80 -24.41
N GLN A 809 24.42 37.28 -24.71
CA GLN A 809 23.15 37.81 -24.22
C GLN A 809 22.44 36.67 -23.48
N LEU A 810 22.42 36.77 -22.15
CA LEU A 810 21.78 35.78 -21.27
C LEU A 810 20.35 36.23 -20.95
N LYS A 811 19.42 35.29 -20.91
CA LYS A 811 18.09 35.50 -20.32
C LYS A 811 18.10 34.84 -18.94
N VAL A 812 17.78 35.61 -17.91
CA VAL A 812 17.85 35.16 -16.51
C VAL A 812 16.49 35.31 -15.87
N THR A 813 16.04 34.26 -15.19
CA THR A 813 14.77 34.19 -14.47
C THR A 813 14.98 34.34 -12.97
N VAL A 814 13.98 34.88 -12.29
CA VAL A 814 13.82 34.80 -10.84
C VAL A 814 12.43 34.22 -10.55
N ASN A 815 12.35 33.27 -9.63
CA ASN A 815 11.11 32.66 -9.15
C ASN A 815 10.99 32.85 -7.62
N ASP A 816 9.79 32.66 -7.10
CA ASP A 816 9.43 32.69 -5.67
C ASP A 816 8.76 31.38 -5.19
N GLY A 817 8.59 30.41 -6.10
CA GLY A 817 7.86 29.15 -5.91
C GLY A 817 6.55 29.03 -6.70
N GLN A 818 5.94 30.14 -7.14
CA GLN A 818 4.66 30.13 -7.86
C GLN A 818 4.68 30.97 -9.15
N PHE A 819 5.39 32.10 -9.14
CA PHE A 819 5.53 33.01 -10.26
C PHE A 819 6.99 33.17 -10.67
N ALA A 820 7.22 33.62 -11.91
CA ALA A 820 8.56 33.85 -12.43
C ALA A 820 8.64 35.07 -13.33
N SER A 821 9.73 35.82 -13.19
CA SER A 821 10.03 37.03 -13.97
C SER A 821 11.38 36.89 -14.68
N SER A 822 11.62 37.69 -15.72
CA SER A 822 12.82 37.59 -16.58
C SER A 822 13.51 38.93 -16.78
N ALA A 823 14.85 38.94 -16.77
CA ALA A 823 15.69 40.05 -17.17
C ALA A 823 16.74 39.60 -18.22
N ALA A 824 17.23 40.54 -19.03
CA ALA A 824 18.30 40.29 -19.98
C ALA A 824 19.66 40.73 -19.41
N VAL A 825 20.71 39.94 -19.63
CA VAL A 825 22.09 40.26 -19.22
C VAL A 825 23.02 40.22 -20.42
N SER A 826 23.48 41.38 -20.86
CA SER A 826 24.44 41.54 -21.94
C SER A 826 25.87 41.56 -21.39
N VAL A 827 26.63 40.51 -21.68
CA VAL A 827 28.05 40.38 -21.29
C VAL A 827 28.93 40.66 -22.52
N TYR A 828 29.75 41.70 -22.45
CA TYR A 828 30.75 42.04 -23.46
C TYR A 828 32.11 41.51 -23.04
N VAL A 829 32.86 40.88 -23.95
CA VAL A 829 34.15 40.26 -23.62
C VAL A 829 35.28 40.92 -24.39
N GLU A 830 36.02 41.77 -23.70
CA GLU A 830 37.10 42.60 -24.25
C GLU A 830 38.48 42.08 -23.83
N SER A 831 39.54 42.48 -24.54
CA SER A 831 40.92 42.20 -24.13
C SER A 831 41.41 43.29 -23.18
N LEU A 832 42.13 42.92 -22.11
CA LEU A 832 42.76 43.88 -21.19
C LEU A 832 43.52 44.97 -21.96
N PRO A 833 43.20 46.26 -21.78
CA PRO A 833 43.92 47.34 -22.44
C PRO A 833 45.40 47.30 -22.05
N ARG A 834 46.30 47.48 -23.02
CA ARG A 834 47.76 47.54 -22.76
C ARG A 834 48.14 48.84 -22.04
N THR A 835 47.89 48.88 -20.73
CA THR A 835 48.29 49.99 -19.87
C THR A 835 49.62 49.68 -19.18
N GLY A 836 50.35 50.71 -18.75
CA GLY A 836 51.63 50.52 -18.07
C GLY A 836 51.52 49.99 -16.62
N LEU A 837 50.30 49.70 -16.15
CA LEU A 837 50.03 49.23 -14.79
C LEU A 837 50.19 47.71 -14.74
N ARG A 838 50.93 47.19 -13.76
CA ARG A 838 51.11 45.74 -13.55
C ARG A 838 51.42 45.41 -12.10
N PHE A 839 51.20 44.18 -11.66
CA PHE A 839 51.69 43.72 -10.36
C PHE A 839 53.22 43.52 -10.37
N SER A 840 53.84 43.44 -9.18
CA SER A 840 55.30 43.22 -9.07
C SER A 840 55.70 41.80 -9.47
N GLU A 841 54.86 40.83 -9.10
CA GLU A 841 55.01 39.41 -9.42
C GLU A 841 53.95 38.96 -10.42
N GLU A 842 54.24 37.90 -11.19
CA GLU A 842 53.24 37.26 -12.06
C GLU A 842 52.24 36.39 -11.27
N LYS A 843 52.64 35.91 -10.07
CA LYS A 843 51.82 35.15 -9.12
C LYS A 843 52.26 35.43 -7.68
N TYR A 844 51.31 35.44 -6.76
CA TYR A 844 51.57 35.48 -5.31
C TYR A 844 51.26 34.12 -4.66
N PHE A 845 51.95 33.82 -3.57
CA PHE A 845 51.73 32.63 -2.74
C PHE A 845 51.61 33.04 -1.27
N ALA A 846 50.72 32.39 -0.53
CA ALA A 846 50.55 32.57 0.92
C ALA A 846 50.03 31.29 1.58
N ALA A 847 50.04 31.27 2.91
CA ALA A 847 49.52 30.16 3.71
C ALA A 847 48.60 30.67 4.83
N VAL A 848 47.60 29.87 5.20
CA VAL A 848 46.68 30.13 6.34
C VAL A 848 46.56 28.87 7.21
N GLU A 849 46.42 29.06 8.52
CA GLU A 849 46.24 27.97 9.48
C GLU A 849 44.77 27.53 9.50
N GLU A 850 44.52 26.22 9.37
CA GLU A 850 43.17 25.67 9.51
C GLU A 850 42.60 25.80 10.92
N ASN A 851 41.28 25.68 11.03
CA ASN A 851 40.53 25.89 12.26
C ASN A 851 40.76 27.27 12.93
N SER A 852 41.51 28.18 12.30
CA SER A 852 41.76 29.54 12.79
C SER A 852 40.61 30.46 12.43
N THR A 853 39.89 30.95 13.44
CA THR A 853 38.89 32.01 13.29
C THR A 853 39.50 33.42 13.42
N ARG A 854 40.83 33.56 13.38
CA ARG A 854 41.50 34.86 13.52
C ARG A 854 41.60 35.56 12.16
N VAL A 855 41.19 36.83 12.14
CA VAL A 855 41.39 37.75 11.01
C VAL A 855 42.88 38.10 10.91
N ASP A 856 43.59 37.42 10.02
CA ASP A 856 45.02 37.54 9.79
C ASP A 856 45.31 38.16 8.41
N LYS A 857 46.46 38.85 8.31
CA LYS A 857 46.94 39.45 7.05
C LYS A 857 47.75 38.42 6.28
N VAL A 858 47.18 37.94 5.18
CA VAL A 858 47.65 36.79 4.40
C VAL A 858 48.80 37.16 3.46
N ALA A 859 48.62 38.22 2.66
CA ALA A 859 49.68 38.80 1.84
C ALA A 859 49.38 40.27 1.50
N MET A 860 50.38 40.96 0.93
CA MET A 860 50.23 42.30 0.37
C MET A 860 50.66 42.27 -1.10
N VAL A 861 49.75 42.62 -2.02
CA VAL A 861 50.09 42.72 -3.44
C VAL A 861 50.65 44.10 -3.77
N HIS A 862 51.69 44.15 -4.59
CA HIS A 862 52.38 45.38 -4.97
C HIS A 862 52.19 45.67 -6.45
N VAL A 863 52.03 46.96 -6.78
CA VAL A 863 51.72 47.43 -8.14
C VAL A 863 52.81 48.37 -8.62
N LEU A 864 53.19 48.21 -9.88
CA LEU A 864 54.22 48.95 -10.58
C LEU A 864 53.60 49.76 -11.73
N GLY A 865 54.21 50.91 -12.03
CA GLY A 865 53.81 51.76 -13.15
C GLY A 865 52.67 52.74 -12.86
N SER A 866 52.31 52.94 -11.59
CA SER A 866 51.34 53.96 -11.17
C SER A 866 51.89 55.39 -11.32
N ASP A 867 51.06 56.33 -11.72
CA ASP A 867 51.42 57.74 -11.85
C ASP A 867 51.37 58.49 -10.50
N LEU A 868 52.05 59.64 -10.41
CA LEU A 868 52.01 60.51 -9.23
C LEU A 868 50.58 61.04 -9.01
N ASN A 869 50.04 60.80 -7.82
CA ASN A 869 48.64 61.06 -7.41
C ASN A 869 47.57 60.22 -8.13
N GLU A 870 47.93 59.06 -8.70
CA GLU A 870 46.95 58.10 -9.21
C GLU A 870 46.26 57.34 -8.06
N HIS A 871 44.93 57.39 -7.98
CA HIS A 871 44.17 56.62 -7.00
C HIS A 871 43.91 55.21 -7.52
N LEU A 872 44.58 54.22 -6.92
CA LEU A 872 44.42 52.80 -7.20
C LEU A 872 43.41 52.17 -6.25
N GLN A 873 42.55 51.32 -6.82
CA GLN A 873 41.58 50.51 -6.10
C GLN A 873 41.83 49.02 -6.37
N PHE A 874 41.84 48.23 -5.31
CA PHE A 874 42.07 46.78 -5.31
C PHE A 874 40.75 46.04 -5.06
N SER A 875 40.52 44.96 -5.80
CA SER A 875 39.36 44.08 -5.61
C SER A 875 39.71 42.63 -5.91
N ILE A 876 39.02 41.69 -5.26
CA ILE A 876 39.07 40.26 -5.62
C ILE A 876 37.94 40.02 -6.62
N LEU A 877 38.29 39.56 -7.83
CA LEU A 877 37.33 39.33 -8.92
C LEU A 877 36.52 38.06 -8.75
N ASN A 878 37.06 37.05 -8.06
CA ASN A 878 36.36 35.86 -7.60
C ASN A 878 36.20 35.92 -6.07
N PRO A 879 35.34 36.81 -5.53
CA PRO A 879 35.20 37.01 -4.10
C PRO A 879 34.79 35.70 -3.42
N THR A 880 35.43 35.41 -2.30
CA THR A 880 35.10 34.27 -1.44
C THR A 880 34.76 34.80 -0.05
N ASP A 881 33.91 34.09 0.67
CA ASP A 881 33.59 34.39 2.06
C ASP A 881 34.79 34.27 3.02
N MET A 882 35.92 33.73 2.55
CA MET A 882 37.12 33.44 3.33
C MET A 882 38.15 34.59 3.30
N PHE A 883 38.16 35.41 2.25
CA PHE A 883 39.19 36.44 2.03
C PHE A 883 38.61 37.79 1.60
N ILE A 884 39.13 38.86 2.18
CA ILE A 884 38.87 40.25 1.78
C ILE A 884 40.18 40.94 1.39
N ILE A 885 40.12 41.95 0.51
CA ILE A 885 41.26 42.81 0.19
C ILE A 885 40.98 44.25 0.61
N GLY A 886 41.97 44.90 1.21
CA GLY A 886 41.87 46.32 1.54
C GLY A 886 41.91 47.18 0.28
N ASP A 887 40.77 47.81 -0.02
CA ASP A 887 40.45 48.62 -1.21
C ASP A 887 41.57 49.53 -1.75
N THR A 888 42.37 50.11 -0.87
CA THR A 888 43.41 51.10 -1.17
C THR A 888 44.80 50.65 -0.76
N SER A 889 44.91 49.49 -0.11
CA SER A 889 46.16 48.99 0.50
C SER A 889 46.72 47.73 -0.18
N GLY A 890 45.90 46.99 -0.93
CA GLY A 890 46.33 45.73 -1.55
C GLY A 890 46.64 44.62 -0.54
N VAL A 891 46.25 44.76 0.73
CA VAL A 891 46.44 43.72 1.76
C VAL A 891 45.27 42.75 1.73
N VAL A 892 45.54 41.47 1.47
CA VAL A 892 44.58 40.37 1.57
C VAL A 892 44.52 39.89 3.02
N GLN A 893 43.33 39.70 3.56
CA GLN A 893 43.06 39.27 4.94
C GLN A 893 42.04 38.15 4.97
N THR A 894 42.13 37.26 5.96
CA THR A 894 41.06 36.29 6.23
C THR A 894 39.85 36.97 6.86
N THR A 895 38.65 36.42 6.69
CA THR A 895 37.40 36.97 7.27
C THR A 895 37.10 36.52 8.70
N GLY A 896 37.87 35.57 9.23
CA GLY A 896 37.62 34.93 10.53
C GLY A 896 36.68 33.72 10.47
N LYS A 897 36.25 33.30 9.28
CA LYS A 897 35.71 31.94 9.07
C LYS A 897 36.86 30.92 9.18
N ALA A 898 36.60 29.78 9.81
CA ALA A 898 37.57 28.69 9.92
C ALA A 898 37.80 28.02 8.56
N PHE A 899 39.06 27.70 8.26
CA PHE A 899 39.44 26.87 7.12
C PHE A 899 39.47 25.39 7.53
N ASP A 900 39.19 24.52 6.57
CA ASP A 900 39.18 23.06 6.64
C ASP A 900 39.98 22.60 5.41
N ARG A 901 41.08 21.87 5.62
CA ARG A 901 42.06 21.51 4.58
C ARG A 901 41.63 20.23 3.87
N GLU A 902 41.02 19.32 4.61
CA GLU A 902 40.48 18.03 4.18
C GLU A 902 39.37 18.24 3.14
N ALA A 903 38.57 19.31 3.33
CA ALA A 903 37.62 19.80 2.34
C ALA A 903 38.29 20.61 1.21
N GLN A 904 39.22 21.53 1.52
CA GLN A 904 39.90 22.34 0.49
C GLN A 904 41.30 22.84 0.92
N ASP A 905 42.34 22.15 0.44
CA ASP A 905 43.76 22.44 0.73
C ASP A 905 44.30 23.74 0.11
N ASN A 906 43.67 24.25 -0.96
CA ASN A 906 44.14 25.42 -1.70
C ASN A 906 43.02 26.33 -2.24
N TYR A 907 43.27 27.64 -2.21
CA TYR A 907 42.40 28.69 -2.72
C TYR A 907 43.14 29.52 -3.78
N LEU A 908 42.50 29.74 -4.93
CA LEU A 908 43.02 30.62 -5.99
C LEU A 908 42.22 31.93 -6.00
N LEU A 909 42.88 33.04 -5.65
CA LEU A 909 42.31 34.38 -5.70
C LEU A 909 42.81 35.12 -6.96
N VAL A 910 41.90 35.82 -7.64
CA VAL A 910 42.18 36.68 -8.79
C VAL A 910 41.99 38.13 -8.35
N ILE A 911 43.06 38.91 -8.37
CA ILE A 911 43.06 40.28 -7.84
C ILE A 911 43.16 41.28 -9.00
N GLU A 912 42.21 42.21 -9.07
CA GLU A 912 42.26 43.38 -9.94
C GLU A 912 42.81 44.60 -9.19
N VAL A 913 43.69 45.35 -9.86
CA VAL A 913 43.95 46.76 -9.55
C VAL A 913 43.40 47.65 -10.66
N ARG A 914 42.67 48.69 -10.27
CA ARG A 914 42.01 49.67 -11.15
C ARG A 914 42.41 51.10 -10.78
N SER A 915 42.72 51.92 -11.78
CA SER A 915 42.92 53.36 -11.63
C SER A 915 41.61 54.13 -11.73
N SER A 916 41.33 54.98 -10.75
CA SER A 916 40.10 55.78 -10.64
C SER A 916 40.31 57.23 -11.11
N VAL A 917 40.47 57.43 -12.43
CA VAL A 917 40.56 58.77 -13.05
C VAL A 917 39.26 59.12 -13.79
N PRO A 918 38.50 60.18 -13.41
CA PRO A 918 37.15 60.43 -13.95
C PRO A 918 37.05 60.78 -15.44
N THR A 919 38.16 61.09 -16.11
CA THR A 919 38.18 61.67 -17.47
C THR A 919 38.97 60.86 -18.50
N ALA A 920 39.43 59.66 -18.14
CA ALA A 920 40.16 58.75 -19.02
C ALA A 920 39.67 57.30 -18.82
N SER A 921 39.92 56.42 -19.80
CA SER A 921 39.65 54.99 -19.66
C SER A 921 40.46 54.42 -18.49
N PRO A 922 39.84 53.70 -17.53
CA PRO A 922 40.54 53.23 -16.34
C PRO A 922 41.67 52.27 -16.71
N ARG A 923 42.82 52.43 -16.06
CA ARG A 923 43.96 51.51 -16.18
C ARG A 923 43.72 50.30 -15.28
N VAL A 924 43.86 49.10 -15.83
CA VAL A 924 43.52 47.84 -15.16
C VAL A 924 44.65 46.83 -15.32
N ALA A 925 44.93 46.06 -14.27
CA ALA A 925 45.79 44.87 -14.32
C ALA A 925 45.24 43.78 -13.38
N HIS A 926 45.50 42.51 -13.70
CA HIS A 926 45.07 41.33 -12.92
C HIS A 926 46.27 40.47 -12.50
N VAL A 927 46.17 39.76 -11.37
CA VAL A 927 47.15 38.76 -10.90
C VAL A 927 46.48 37.59 -10.20
N GLN A 928 47.14 36.42 -10.21
CA GLN A 928 46.73 35.23 -9.45
C GLN A 928 47.47 35.15 -8.11
N MET A 929 46.76 34.77 -7.05
CA MET A 929 47.31 34.49 -5.72
C MET A 929 46.84 33.11 -5.27
N HIS A 930 47.78 32.21 -4.99
CA HIS A 930 47.51 30.89 -4.43
C HIS A 930 47.67 30.94 -2.91
N VAL A 931 46.65 30.53 -2.16
CA VAL A 931 46.69 30.40 -0.70
C VAL A 931 46.56 28.91 -0.35
N VAL A 932 47.55 28.35 0.33
CA VAL A 932 47.49 26.97 0.85
C VAL A 932 47.00 26.97 2.31
N VAL A 933 46.23 25.97 2.68
CA VAL A 933 45.83 25.73 4.08
C VAL A 933 46.85 24.81 4.73
N THR A 934 47.32 25.13 5.94
CA THR A 934 48.28 24.31 6.68
C THR A 934 47.57 23.41 7.69
N ASP A 935 47.89 22.12 7.57
CA ASP A 935 47.43 20.99 8.37
C ASP A 935 47.63 21.13 9.89
N LYS A 936 46.69 20.59 10.67
CA LYS A 936 46.68 20.54 12.13
C LYS A 936 45.94 19.28 12.59
N ASN A 937 46.56 18.52 13.49
CA ASN A 937 46.02 17.23 13.92
C ASN A 937 44.63 17.31 14.58
N ASP A 938 43.55 17.17 13.80
CA ASP A 938 42.16 17.20 14.27
C ASP A 938 41.34 15.96 13.86
N ASN A 939 41.84 15.15 12.91
CA ASN A 939 41.34 13.82 12.65
C ASN A 939 42.07 12.78 13.50
N ALA A 940 41.39 11.66 13.75
CA ALA A 940 41.95 10.53 14.49
C ALA A 940 42.09 9.33 13.56
N PRO A 941 43.07 8.44 13.75
CA PRO A 941 43.29 7.33 12.81
C PRO A 941 42.08 6.41 12.74
N ILE A 942 41.65 6.00 11.55
CA ILE A 942 40.47 5.16 11.35
C ILE A 942 40.90 3.76 10.90
N PHE A 943 40.46 2.71 11.62
CA PHE A 943 40.72 1.32 11.24
C PHE A 943 39.91 0.89 10.01
N VAL A 944 40.59 0.28 9.03
CA VAL A 944 40.01 -0.16 7.75
C VAL A 944 39.91 -1.69 7.68
N ASN A 945 38.89 -2.20 6.98
CA ASN A 945 38.49 -3.62 6.97
C ASN A 945 37.97 -4.13 8.33
N THR A 946 37.23 -3.30 9.06
CA THR A 946 36.47 -3.72 10.23
C THR A 946 35.18 -4.46 9.82
N PRO A 947 34.67 -5.41 10.62
CA PRO A 947 35.20 -5.93 11.90
C PRO A 947 36.39 -6.89 11.74
N TYR A 948 37.34 -6.85 12.68
CA TYR A 948 38.50 -7.74 12.65
C TYR A 948 38.27 -9.05 13.41
N TYR A 949 38.41 -10.13 12.65
CA TYR A 949 38.43 -11.50 13.16
C TYR A 949 39.73 -12.19 12.72
N GLY A 950 40.30 -13.04 13.57
CA GLY A 950 41.51 -13.82 13.32
C GLY A 950 41.40 -15.23 13.88
N VAL A 951 42.23 -16.13 13.36
CA VAL A 951 42.23 -17.54 13.75
C VAL A 951 43.63 -17.94 14.22
N ILE A 952 43.71 -18.65 15.35
CA ILE A 952 44.97 -19.12 15.92
C ILE A 952 44.92 -20.61 16.23
N SER A 953 45.93 -21.36 15.78
CA SER A 953 46.06 -22.79 16.09
C SER A 953 46.47 -22.98 17.56
N VAL A 954 45.93 -23.98 18.24
CA VAL A 954 46.35 -24.37 19.61
C VAL A 954 47.88 -24.57 19.69
N ASP A 955 48.48 -25.12 18.63
CA ASP A 955 49.92 -25.39 18.55
C ASP A 955 50.76 -24.21 18.00
N ALA A 956 50.21 -22.99 17.99
CA ALA A 956 50.92 -21.79 17.53
C ALA A 956 52.17 -21.52 18.39
N ARG A 957 53.29 -21.19 17.73
CA ARG A 957 54.59 -21.03 18.38
C ARG A 957 54.82 -19.60 18.85
N ARG A 958 55.64 -19.44 19.89
CA ARG A 958 56.14 -18.14 20.34
C ARG A 958 56.76 -17.34 19.17
N ASN A 959 56.40 -16.06 19.12
CA ASN A 959 56.70 -15.04 18.11
C ASN A 959 56.03 -15.25 16.73
N GLN A 960 55.09 -16.19 16.59
CA GLN A 960 54.29 -16.32 15.37
C GLN A 960 53.32 -15.14 15.23
N VAL A 961 53.26 -14.54 14.02
CA VAL A 961 52.25 -13.53 13.67
C VAL A 961 50.90 -14.25 13.47
N VAL A 962 49.86 -13.68 14.07
CA VAL A 962 48.51 -14.24 14.15
C VAL A 962 47.55 -13.52 13.20
N PHE A 963 47.58 -12.19 13.21
CA PHE A 963 46.70 -11.33 12.43
C PHE A 963 47.32 -9.94 12.29
N LYS A 964 46.82 -9.09 11.36
CA LYS A 964 47.35 -7.73 11.14
C LYS A 964 46.19 -6.74 11.01
N VAL A 965 46.23 -5.67 11.80
CA VAL A 965 45.29 -4.54 11.71
C VAL A 965 45.91 -3.37 10.92
N MET A 966 45.07 -2.50 10.38
CA MET A 966 45.49 -1.35 9.58
C MET A 966 44.56 -0.17 9.82
N ALA A 967 45.12 1.00 10.10
CA ALA A 967 44.40 2.24 10.22
C ALA A 967 45.05 3.33 9.35
N THR A 968 44.22 4.25 8.89
CA THR A 968 44.56 5.38 8.02
C THR A 968 44.06 6.67 8.65
N ASP A 969 44.86 7.72 8.59
CA ASP A 969 44.48 9.05 9.02
C ASP A 969 44.27 9.97 7.80
N PHE A 970 43.48 11.03 7.94
CA PHE A 970 43.14 11.99 6.88
C PHE A 970 43.96 13.29 6.96
N ASP A 971 44.60 13.55 8.12
CA ASP A 971 45.57 14.63 8.29
C ASP A 971 46.82 14.40 7.39
N ALA A 972 47.74 15.36 7.34
CA ALA A 972 48.96 15.32 6.52
C ALA A 972 50.25 15.05 7.33
N ASP A 973 51.33 14.74 6.63
CA ASP A 973 52.69 14.63 7.16
C ASP A 973 52.80 13.83 8.49
N GLU A 974 53.34 14.40 9.57
CA GLU A 974 53.49 13.69 10.85
C GLU A 974 52.15 13.43 11.56
N ASN A 975 51.12 14.24 11.30
CA ASN A 975 49.78 14.04 11.84
C ASN A 975 49.15 12.79 11.20
N SER A 976 49.44 12.52 9.92
CA SER A 976 49.00 11.29 9.23
C SER A 976 49.60 9.97 9.73
N ASN A 977 50.62 10.02 10.60
CA ASN A 977 51.54 8.89 10.85
C ASN A 977 51.07 7.93 11.96
N VAL A 978 50.38 6.86 11.57
CA VAL A 978 49.71 5.94 12.49
C VAL A 978 50.65 4.93 13.18
N ARG A 979 50.54 4.81 14.51
CA ARG A 979 51.21 3.80 15.35
C ARG A 979 50.21 2.96 16.16
N TYR A 980 50.49 1.68 16.37
CA TYR A 980 49.57 0.71 16.99
C TYR A 980 50.00 0.27 18.40
N GLU A 981 49.05 0.09 19.32
CA GLU A 981 49.30 -0.43 20.68
C GLU A 981 48.18 -1.36 21.18
N LEU A 982 48.54 -2.39 21.94
CA LEU A 982 47.59 -3.34 22.55
C LEU A 982 47.15 -2.79 23.91
N GLN A 983 45.90 -2.32 24.00
CA GLN A 983 45.37 -1.67 25.19
C GLN A 983 44.62 -2.62 26.12
N ARG A 984 43.90 -3.60 25.58
CA ARG A 984 43.25 -4.70 26.33
C ARG A 984 43.30 -6.02 25.57
N GLY A 985 43.00 -7.11 26.25
CA GLY A 985 43.19 -8.48 25.76
C GLY A 985 44.58 -9.01 26.10
N ASN A 986 44.65 -10.27 26.54
CA ASN A 986 45.74 -10.81 27.36
C ASN A 986 47.16 -10.47 26.85
N GLY A 987 47.76 -9.41 27.43
CA GLY A 987 49.07 -8.89 27.04
C GLY A 987 50.26 -9.77 27.43
N GLU A 988 50.06 -10.84 28.20
CA GLU A 988 51.08 -11.87 28.43
C GLU A 988 51.16 -12.86 27.27
N LEU A 989 50.03 -13.09 26.58
CA LEU A 989 49.92 -13.96 25.41
C LEU A 989 50.15 -13.21 24.09
N PHE A 990 49.77 -11.93 23.96
CA PHE A 990 49.82 -11.21 22.67
C PHE A 990 50.68 -9.93 22.70
N SER A 991 51.25 -9.57 21.55
CA SER A 991 51.93 -8.29 21.25
C SER A 991 51.51 -7.76 19.89
N VAL A 992 51.26 -6.46 19.76
CA VAL A 992 51.15 -5.79 18.46
C VAL A 992 52.47 -5.07 18.10
N ASN A 993 52.86 -5.14 16.84
CA ASN A 993 53.98 -4.36 16.29
C ASN A 993 53.53 -2.91 16.08
N ARG A 994 54.24 -1.97 16.70
CA ARG A 994 53.88 -0.54 16.71
C ARG A 994 53.87 0.14 15.35
N ALA A 995 54.63 -0.36 14.38
CA ALA A 995 54.72 0.24 13.03
C ALA A 995 53.91 -0.51 11.97
N THR A 996 53.69 -1.82 12.12
CA THR A 996 53.03 -2.64 11.09
C THR A 996 51.62 -3.08 11.45
N GLY A 997 51.17 -2.94 12.71
CA GLY A 997 49.87 -3.46 13.16
C GLY A 997 49.80 -4.99 13.27
N GLU A 998 50.93 -5.69 13.14
CA GLU A 998 51.00 -7.16 13.22
C GLU A 998 50.88 -7.64 14.67
N ILE A 999 49.86 -8.43 14.94
CA ILE A 999 49.61 -9.11 16.21
C ILE A 999 50.39 -10.43 16.22
N SER A 1000 51.14 -10.69 17.28
CA SER A 1000 52.03 -11.83 17.44
C SER A 1000 51.86 -12.49 18.82
N LEU A 1001 52.08 -13.80 18.88
CA LEU A 1001 51.96 -14.60 20.09
C LEU A 1001 53.26 -14.56 20.91
N LYS A 1002 53.22 -14.21 22.20
CA LYS A 1002 54.37 -14.14 23.11
C LYS A 1002 54.71 -15.46 23.82
N GLN A 1003 53.71 -16.32 24.04
CA GLN A 1003 53.82 -17.59 24.78
C GLN A 1003 52.84 -18.62 24.19
N SER A 1004 53.11 -19.91 24.35
CA SER A 1004 52.21 -20.99 23.89
C SER A 1004 50.83 -20.91 24.56
N LEU A 1005 49.78 -21.34 23.85
CA LEU A 1005 48.40 -21.32 24.34
C LEU A 1005 48.09 -22.49 25.28
N GLU A 1006 48.36 -22.33 26.57
CA GLU A 1006 47.98 -23.31 27.60
C GLU A 1006 46.61 -22.96 28.25
N GLY A 1007 45.50 -23.44 27.70
CA GLY A 1007 44.17 -23.36 28.36
C GLY A 1007 42.94 -23.40 27.44
N GLN A 1008 41.81 -23.86 27.98
CA GLN A 1008 40.53 -24.10 27.28
C GLN A 1008 39.71 -22.81 26.97
N ARG A 1009 40.34 -21.77 26.40
CA ARG A 1009 39.58 -20.61 25.87
C ARG A 1009 39.51 -20.69 24.35
N ASN A 1010 38.30 -20.86 23.83
CA ASN A 1010 38.04 -20.99 22.39
C ASN A 1010 38.11 -19.66 21.63
N GLU A 1011 38.15 -18.52 22.34
CA GLU A 1011 38.22 -17.18 21.76
C GLU A 1011 38.92 -16.19 22.71
N TYR A 1012 39.63 -15.22 22.11
CA TYR A 1012 40.22 -14.07 22.80
C TYR A 1012 39.81 -12.76 22.11
N GLU A 1013 39.34 -11.78 22.88
CA GLU A 1013 39.10 -10.42 22.38
C GLU A 1013 40.26 -9.51 22.78
N LEU A 1014 40.87 -8.86 21.79
CA LEU A 1014 41.93 -7.86 21.94
C LEU A 1014 41.38 -6.49 21.59
N ILE A 1015 41.80 -5.43 22.29
CA ILE A 1015 41.52 -4.04 21.90
C ILE A 1015 42.84 -3.39 21.50
N ILE A 1016 42.93 -3.01 20.23
CA ILE A 1016 44.10 -2.33 19.68
C ILE A 1016 43.74 -0.85 19.48
N THR A 1017 44.64 0.01 19.96
CA THR A 1017 44.56 1.45 19.76
C THR A 1017 45.49 1.85 18.63
N ALA A 1018 44.97 2.62 17.67
CA ALA A 1018 45.80 3.37 16.72
C ALA A 1018 45.92 4.81 17.23
N TYR A 1019 47.13 5.35 17.24
CA TYR A 1019 47.42 6.75 17.55
C TYR A 1019 48.06 7.40 16.32
N ASP A 1020 47.80 8.68 16.11
CA ASP A 1020 48.53 9.51 15.13
C ASP A 1020 49.95 9.89 15.64
N GLY A 1021 50.66 10.71 14.88
CA GLY A 1021 51.93 11.31 15.26
C GLY A 1021 51.82 12.75 15.81
N GLY A 1022 50.65 13.39 15.74
CA GLY A 1022 50.50 14.82 15.96
C GLY A 1022 50.39 15.28 17.42
N SER A 1023 49.94 16.52 17.59
CA SER A 1023 49.91 17.22 18.88
C SER A 1023 48.78 18.25 18.94
N PRO A 1024 47.69 18.00 19.70
CA PRO A 1024 47.46 16.85 20.59
C PRO A 1024 47.32 15.54 19.81
N GLN A 1025 47.83 14.46 20.38
CA GLN A 1025 47.70 13.13 19.80
C GLN A 1025 46.28 12.58 20.00
N LEU A 1026 45.63 12.23 18.91
CA LEU A 1026 44.32 11.57 18.84
C LEU A 1026 44.49 10.07 18.63
N SER A 1027 43.40 9.33 18.81
CA SER A 1027 43.44 7.86 18.75
C SER A 1027 42.07 7.23 18.57
N SER A 1028 42.03 6.08 17.92
CA SER A 1028 40.87 5.20 17.84
C SER A 1028 41.16 3.82 18.41
N GLN A 1029 40.11 3.06 18.74
CA GLN A 1029 40.21 1.72 19.31
C GLN A 1029 39.36 0.75 18.50
N VAL A 1030 39.86 -0.47 18.28
CA VAL A 1030 39.14 -1.53 17.57
C VAL A 1030 39.23 -2.86 18.34
N PRO A 1031 38.11 -3.60 18.48
CA PRO A 1031 38.15 -4.99 18.92
C PRO A 1031 38.64 -5.91 17.80
N VAL A 1032 39.55 -6.83 18.14
CA VAL A 1032 40.02 -7.92 17.29
C VAL A 1032 39.72 -9.22 18.00
N ARG A 1033 38.88 -10.07 17.38
CA ARG A 1033 38.47 -11.35 17.95
C ARG A 1033 39.29 -12.49 17.36
N LEU A 1034 39.97 -13.24 18.21
CA LEU A 1034 40.85 -14.35 17.84
C LEU A 1034 40.26 -15.68 18.27
N LYS A 1035 39.71 -16.46 17.33
CA LYS A 1035 39.19 -17.80 17.58
C LYS A 1035 40.34 -18.81 17.64
N VAL A 1036 40.37 -19.62 18.69
CA VAL A 1036 41.32 -20.74 18.83
C VAL A 1036 40.74 -21.96 18.14
N VAL A 1037 41.50 -22.53 17.21
CA VAL A 1037 41.13 -23.74 16.46
C VAL A 1037 42.15 -24.86 16.67
N ASP A 1038 41.66 -26.09 16.68
CA ASP A 1038 42.51 -27.28 16.67
C ASP A 1038 43.11 -27.51 15.27
N ARG A 1039 44.25 -28.19 15.18
CA ARG A 1039 44.88 -28.58 13.90
C ARG A 1039 44.01 -29.48 13.03
N SER A 1040 42.99 -30.12 13.61
CA SER A 1040 42.01 -30.93 12.90
C SER A 1040 40.94 -30.11 12.15
N GLN A 1041 40.80 -28.81 12.43
CA GLN A 1041 39.80 -27.95 11.78
C GLN A 1041 40.35 -27.26 10.52
N PRO A 1042 39.57 -27.21 9.42
CA PRO A 1042 39.89 -26.38 8.25
C PRO A 1042 39.92 -24.89 8.59
N ILE A 1043 40.71 -24.11 7.84
CA ILE A 1043 40.74 -22.64 7.95
C ILE A 1043 40.50 -22.03 6.57
N PHE A 1044 39.48 -21.18 6.46
CA PHE A 1044 39.23 -20.39 5.24
C PHE A 1044 40.31 -19.32 5.05
N ASP A 1045 40.70 -19.09 3.80
CA ASP A 1045 41.72 -18.09 3.44
C ASP A 1045 41.23 -16.65 3.69
N ARG A 1046 39.91 -16.45 3.69
CA ARG A 1046 39.24 -15.20 4.10
C ARG A 1046 38.11 -15.54 5.08
N GLN A 1047 37.80 -14.60 5.97
CA GLN A 1047 36.75 -14.78 6.99
C GLN A 1047 35.40 -14.15 6.59
N PHE A 1048 35.37 -13.51 5.43
CA PHE A 1048 34.17 -13.05 4.73
C PHE A 1048 34.50 -12.99 3.24
N TYR A 1049 33.56 -13.38 2.40
CA TYR A 1049 33.64 -13.25 0.94
C TYR A 1049 32.52 -12.33 0.47
N SER A 1050 32.81 -11.47 -0.51
CA SER A 1050 31.80 -10.64 -1.17
C SER A 1050 31.95 -10.80 -2.67
N ALA A 1051 30.82 -10.92 -3.36
CA ALA A 1051 30.75 -11.02 -4.81
C ALA A 1051 29.52 -10.28 -5.34
N THR A 1052 29.54 -10.00 -6.63
CA THR A 1052 28.47 -9.30 -7.35
C THR A 1052 28.08 -10.11 -8.59
N VAL A 1053 26.78 -10.23 -8.86
CA VAL A 1053 26.25 -10.95 -10.01
C VAL A 1053 25.10 -10.14 -10.61
N ALA A 1054 25.02 -10.03 -11.93
CA ALA A 1054 23.86 -9.41 -12.57
C ALA A 1054 22.65 -10.33 -12.47
N GLU A 1055 21.44 -9.80 -12.39
CA GLU A 1055 20.24 -10.66 -12.33
C GLU A 1055 20.02 -11.45 -13.62
N SER A 1056 20.35 -10.87 -14.76
CA SER A 1056 20.38 -11.51 -16.08
C SER A 1056 21.51 -12.55 -16.25
N ALA A 1057 22.08 -13.09 -15.17
CA ALA A 1057 23.14 -14.09 -15.22
C ALA A 1057 22.57 -15.48 -15.55
N GLU A 1058 22.99 -16.04 -16.68
CA GLU A 1058 22.60 -17.40 -17.09
C GLU A 1058 23.01 -18.46 -16.05
N ALA A 1059 22.24 -19.56 -16.00
CA ALA A 1059 22.54 -20.70 -15.14
C ALA A 1059 23.98 -21.22 -15.34
N HIS A 1060 24.59 -21.67 -14.24
CA HIS A 1060 25.99 -22.08 -14.09
C HIS A 1060 27.05 -20.97 -14.17
N THR A 1061 26.64 -19.69 -14.26
CA THR A 1061 27.57 -18.53 -14.18
C THR A 1061 28.39 -18.58 -12.88
N PRO A 1062 29.74 -18.60 -12.95
CA PRO A 1062 30.60 -18.64 -11.77
C PRO A 1062 30.67 -17.27 -11.09
N ILE A 1063 30.43 -17.24 -9.78
CA ILE A 1063 30.35 -16.02 -8.98
C ILE A 1063 31.63 -15.80 -8.17
N VAL A 1064 32.00 -16.77 -7.32
CA VAL A 1064 33.14 -16.65 -6.40
C VAL A 1064 33.63 -18.02 -5.95
N THR A 1065 34.95 -18.18 -5.84
CA THR A 1065 35.58 -19.37 -5.26
C THR A 1065 35.89 -19.14 -3.78
N VAL A 1066 35.38 -20.01 -2.93
CA VAL A 1066 35.60 -20.00 -1.48
C VAL A 1066 36.65 -21.06 -1.15
N THR A 1067 37.81 -20.63 -0.66
CA THR A 1067 38.97 -21.51 -0.43
C THR A 1067 39.31 -21.65 1.05
N ALA A 1068 39.61 -22.87 1.46
CA ALA A 1068 40.11 -23.22 2.78
C ALA A 1068 41.31 -24.18 2.67
N HIS A 1069 42.11 -24.22 3.72
CA HIS A 1069 43.25 -25.13 3.84
C HIS A 1069 43.18 -25.94 5.14
N SER A 1070 43.46 -27.24 5.05
CA SER A 1070 43.69 -28.10 6.21
C SER A 1070 45.14 -27.94 6.68
N GLN A 1071 45.36 -27.68 7.97
CA GLN A 1071 46.72 -27.61 8.54
C GLN A 1071 47.48 -28.95 8.47
N LEU A 1072 46.77 -30.04 8.15
CA LEU A 1072 47.31 -31.38 7.96
C LEU A 1072 47.40 -31.79 6.47
N ASN A 1073 47.18 -30.85 5.53
CA ASN A 1073 47.14 -31.08 4.07
C ASN A 1073 46.16 -32.19 3.65
N ARG A 1074 45.04 -32.32 4.34
CA ARG A 1074 43.95 -33.25 4.02
C ARG A 1074 42.97 -32.63 3.03
N LYS A 1075 42.25 -33.49 2.28
CA LYS A 1075 41.22 -33.05 1.33
C LYS A 1075 40.04 -32.44 2.11
N LEU A 1076 39.52 -31.34 1.57
CA LEU A 1076 38.36 -30.65 2.12
C LEU A 1076 37.16 -30.85 1.18
N ILE A 1077 35.97 -30.83 1.75
CA ILE A 1077 34.69 -30.82 1.05
C ILE A 1077 33.96 -29.52 1.40
N TYR A 1078 33.54 -28.76 0.40
CA TYR A 1078 32.80 -27.51 0.57
C TYR A 1078 31.32 -27.73 0.35
N THR A 1079 30.49 -27.10 1.18
CA THR A 1079 29.01 -27.20 1.16
C THR A 1079 28.39 -25.86 1.53
N ILE A 1080 27.23 -25.52 0.95
CA ILE A 1080 26.40 -24.40 1.43
C ILE A 1080 25.45 -24.97 2.47
N VAL A 1081 25.42 -24.38 3.68
CA VAL A 1081 24.65 -24.87 4.84
C VAL A 1081 23.60 -23.89 5.34
N GLY A 1082 23.46 -22.73 4.70
CA GLY A 1082 22.43 -21.74 5.04
C GLY A 1082 22.41 -20.55 4.08
N GLY A 1083 21.30 -19.82 4.05
CA GLY A 1083 21.11 -18.63 3.20
C GLY A 1083 20.78 -18.90 1.73
N ASN A 1084 20.54 -20.16 1.37
CA ASN A 1084 20.27 -20.64 0.00
C ASN A 1084 18.93 -21.41 -0.04
N GLU A 1085 17.89 -20.84 0.55
CA GLU A 1085 16.60 -21.50 0.83
C GLU A 1085 15.87 -21.93 -0.45
N HIS A 1086 16.04 -21.19 -1.55
CA HIS A 1086 15.45 -21.48 -2.87
C HIS A 1086 16.42 -22.19 -3.82
N GLN A 1087 17.53 -22.75 -3.31
CA GLN A 1087 18.58 -23.43 -4.11
C GLN A 1087 19.18 -22.61 -5.27
N THR A 1088 19.06 -21.28 -5.22
CA THR A 1088 19.45 -20.33 -6.29
C THR A 1088 20.94 -20.42 -6.66
N PHE A 1089 21.78 -20.88 -5.72
CA PHE A 1089 23.21 -21.12 -5.93
C PHE A 1089 23.58 -22.58 -5.68
N ALA A 1090 24.51 -23.11 -6.49
CA ALA A 1090 25.19 -24.37 -6.20
C ALA A 1090 26.68 -24.15 -5.93
N MET A 1091 27.28 -25.09 -5.21
CA MET A 1091 28.69 -25.10 -4.87
C MET A 1091 29.39 -26.35 -5.39
N GLU A 1092 30.56 -26.16 -6.00
CA GLU A 1092 31.42 -27.24 -6.44
C GLU A 1092 32.20 -27.81 -5.24
N HIS A 1093 31.86 -29.04 -4.85
CA HIS A 1093 32.27 -29.65 -3.58
C HIS A 1093 33.78 -29.79 -3.36
N GLU A 1094 34.59 -29.85 -4.43
CA GLU A 1094 36.06 -29.98 -4.31
C GLU A 1094 36.81 -28.65 -4.46
N GLU A 1095 36.34 -27.74 -5.32
CA GLU A 1095 37.01 -26.48 -5.63
C GLU A 1095 36.44 -25.28 -4.85
N GLY A 1096 35.26 -25.41 -4.24
CA GLY A 1096 34.59 -24.35 -3.48
C GLY A 1096 34.00 -23.23 -4.34
N LEU A 1097 33.82 -23.47 -5.64
CA LEU A 1097 33.27 -22.50 -6.60
C LEU A 1097 31.74 -22.42 -6.48
N ILE A 1098 31.22 -21.22 -6.24
CA ILE A 1098 29.78 -20.90 -6.22
C ILE A 1098 29.34 -20.48 -7.62
N ARG A 1099 28.21 -21.03 -8.08
CA ARG A 1099 27.57 -20.72 -9.36
C ARG A 1099 26.10 -20.37 -9.15
N VAL A 1100 25.55 -19.51 -10.00
CA VAL A 1100 24.10 -19.38 -10.20
C VAL A 1100 23.55 -20.71 -10.73
N VAL A 1101 22.36 -21.14 -10.30
CA VAL A 1101 21.66 -22.31 -10.89
C VAL A 1101 20.21 -21.99 -11.25
N ASP A 1102 19.56 -21.10 -10.51
CA ASP A 1102 18.21 -20.60 -10.79
C ASP A 1102 18.24 -19.08 -11.06
N GLU A 1103 17.16 -18.56 -11.64
CA GLU A 1103 17.02 -17.16 -12.02
C GLU A 1103 17.18 -16.21 -10.81
N LEU A 1104 17.78 -15.04 -11.06
CA LEU A 1104 17.96 -13.98 -10.08
C LEU A 1104 17.05 -12.80 -10.44
N ASP A 1105 16.51 -12.14 -9.42
CA ASP A 1105 15.57 -11.02 -9.52
C ASP A 1105 16.00 -9.97 -8.46
N TYR A 1106 16.41 -8.80 -8.94
CA TYR A 1106 16.90 -7.69 -8.12
C TYR A 1106 15.74 -7.00 -7.39
N GLU A 1107 14.61 -6.78 -8.05
CA GLU A 1107 13.39 -6.14 -7.50
C GLU A 1107 12.88 -6.89 -6.28
N THR A 1108 12.94 -8.22 -6.32
CA THR A 1108 12.57 -9.12 -5.22
C THR A 1108 13.69 -9.27 -4.18
N ARG A 1109 14.95 -9.53 -4.57
CA ARG A 1109 16.03 -9.85 -3.60
C ARG A 1109 17.43 -9.37 -4.00
N LYS A 1110 17.70 -8.10 -3.72
CA LYS A 1110 18.96 -7.36 -3.98
C LYS A 1110 20.25 -7.98 -3.40
N ALA A 1111 20.19 -8.89 -2.41
CA ALA A 1111 21.36 -9.57 -1.86
C ALA A 1111 21.05 -10.89 -1.13
N TYR A 1112 22.04 -11.79 -1.14
CA TYR A 1112 22.06 -13.09 -0.45
C TYR A 1112 23.24 -13.18 0.52
N GLN A 1113 23.06 -13.88 1.64
CA GLN A 1113 24.11 -14.17 2.63
C GLN A 1113 24.23 -15.68 2.83
N LEU A 1114 25.08 -16.31 2.01
CA LEU A 1114 25.30 -17.75 2.03
C LEU A 1114 26.25 -18.12 3.18
N THR A 1115 25.91 -19.14 3.96
CA THR A 1115 26.83 -19.74 4.94
C THR A 1115 27.47 -20.97 4.30
N VAL A 1116 28.79 -20.92 4.11
CA VAL A 1116 29.58 -21.98 3.49
C VAL A 1116 30.37 -22.73 4.56
N ARG A 1117 30.28 -24.06 4.55
CA ARG A 1117 31.02 -24.97 5.43
C ARG A 1117 32.10 -25.70 4.64
N ALA A 1118 33.33 -25.70 5.15
CA ALA A 1118 34.43 -26.54 4.69
C ALA A 1118 34.68 -27.64 5.73
N THR A 1119 34.64 -28.90 5.30
CA THR A 1119 34.74 -30.09 6.15
C THR A 1119 35.98 -30.91 5.79
N ASP A 1120 36.81 -31.28 6.77
CA ASP A 1120 37.94 -32.19 6.62
C ASP A 1120 37.43 -33.62 6.39
N SER A 1121 37.70 -34.17 5.20
CA SER A 1121 37.09 -35.43 4.74
C SER A 1121 37.50 -36.68 5.52
N TYR A 1122 38.53 -36.58 6.39
CA TYR A 1122 39.01 -37.68 7.23
C TYR A 1122 38.53 -37.60 8.68
N SER A 1123 38.33 -36.38 9.20
CA SER A 1123 38.01 -36.17 10.63
C SER A 1123 36.60 -35.64 10.91
N GLY A 1124 35.83 -35.30 9.87
CA GLY A 1124 34.49 -34.72 10.00
C GLY A 1124 34.45 -33.35 10.69
N LYS A 1125 35.62 -32.77 10.99
CA LYS A 1125 35.75 -31.45 11.58
C LYS A 1125 35.59 -30.40 10.51
N TRP A 1126 34.84 -29.35 10.83
CA TRP A 1126 34.45 -28.32 9.88
C TRP A 1126 34.69 -26.91 10.42
N ALA A 1127 34.74 -25.97 9.50
CA ALA A 1127 34.67 -24.53 9.73
C ALA A 1127 33.60 -23.91 8.82
N GLU A 1128 33.09 -22.75 9.19
CA GLU A 1128 32.07 -22.00 8.43
C GLU A 1128 32.54 -20.56 8.14
N VAL A 1129 32.08 -20.01 7.02
CA VAL A 1129 32.30 -18.63 6.58
C VAL A 1129 31.05 -18.08 5.91
N VAL A 1130 30.82 -16.76 6.01
CA VAL A 1130 29.71 -16.08 5.31
C VAL A 1130 30.20 -15.49 3.98
N VAL A 1131 29.39 -15.69 2.94
CA VAL A 1131 29.57 -15.15 1.59
C VAL A 1131 28.39 -14.24 1.27
N SER A 1132 28.64 -12.96 1.06
CA SER A 1132 27.62 -12.02 0.59
C SER A 1132 27.65 -11.95 -0.93
N VAL A 1133 26.53 -12.27 -1.57
CA VAL A 1133 26.33 -12.09 -3.02
C VAL A 1133 25.37 -10.93 -3.21
N GLN A 1134 25.82 -9.86 -3.85
CA GLN A 1134 24.99 -8.71 -4.23
C GLN A 1134 24.49 -8.91 -5.66
N VAL A 1135 23.18 -8.74 -5.86
CA VAL A 1135 22.60 -8.74 -7.20
C VAL A 1135 22.77 -7.33 -7.79
N ILE A 1136 23.04 -7.23 -9.09
CA ILE A 1136 23.13 -5.98 -9.84
C ILE A 1136 21.91 -5.88 -10.75
N ASP A 1137 21.21 -4.75 -10.60
CA ASP A 1137 20.11 -4.22 -11.42
C ASP A 1137 20.45 -4.19 -12.92
N VAL A 1138 19.58 -4.77 -13.75
CA VAL A 1138 19.62 -4.81 -15.22
C VAL A 1138 18.27 -4.33 -15.75
N ASN A 1139 18.26 -3.52 -16.80
CA ASN A 1139 17.03 -2.92 -17.32
C ASN A 1139 16.12 -3.96 -18.02
N ASP A 1140 15.24 -4.60 -17.26
CA ASP A 1140 14.33 -5.66 -17.72
C ASP A 1140 12.83 -5.31 -17.55
N ASN A 1141 12.50 -4.33 -16.69
CA ASN A 1141 11.17 -3.74 -16.62
C ASN A 1141 11.04 -2.56 -17.60
N ALA A 1142 9.84 -2.41 -18.18
CA ALA A 1142 9.53 -1.29 -19.06
C ALA A 1142 8.71 -0.22 -18.31
N PRO A 1143 8.86 1.08 -18.64
CA PRO A 1143 8.07 2.14 -18.00
C PRO A 1143 6.57 1.89 -18.18
N ALA A 1144 5.79 1.79 -17.11
CA ALA A 1144 4.35 1.52 -17.19
C ALA A 1144 3.51 2.79 -17.05
N PHE A 1145 2.64 3.10 -18.02
CA PHE A 1145 1.67 4.20 -17.89
C PHE A 1145 0.58 3.84 -16.89
N ARG A 1146 0.12 4.83 -16.11
CA ARG A 1146 -1.00 4.67 -15.17
C ARG A 1146 -2.32 4.34 -15.88
N GLU A 1147 -2.54 4.88 -17.08
CA GLU A 1147 -3.73 4.65 -17.90
C GLU A 1147 -3.35 4.37 -19.35
N HIS A 1148 -4.10 3.49 -20.02
CA HIS A 1148 -3.83 3.09 -21.40
C HIS A 1148 -4.42 4.08 -22.44
N PHE A 1149 -5.40 4.88 -22.02
CA PHE A 1149 -6.13 5.84 -22.86
C PHE A 1149 -6.42 7.13 -22.06
N TYR A 1150 -5.93 8.27 -22.55
CA TYR A 1150 -6.20 9.59 -21.97
C TYR A 1150 -7.19 10.37 -22.84
N ASN A 1151 -8.38 10.63 -22.32
CA ASN A 1151 -9.44 11.38 -23.02
C ASN A 1151 -9.58 12.79 -22.43
N ILE A 1152 -9.30 13.83 -23.22
CA ILE A 1152 -9.38 15.24 -22.77
C ILE A 1152 -10.16 16.13 -23.74
N SER A 1153 -10.84 17.14 -23.20
CA SER A 1153 -11.56 18.16 -23.98
C SER A 1153 -10.89 19.52 -23.88
N VAL A 1154 -10.60 20.16 -25.02
CA VAL A 1154 -9.83 21.41 -25.09
C VAL A 1154 -10.62 22.44 -25.89
N SER A 1155 -10.77 23.64 -25.34
CA SER A 1155 -11.38 24.76 -26.05
C SER A 1155 -10.54 25.15 -27.26
N GLU A 1156 -11.17 25.42 -28.41
CA GLU A 1156 -10.50 26.01 -29.58
C GLU A 1156 -9.89 27.39 -29.30
N ALA A 1157 -10.43 28.11 -28.31
CA ALA A 1157 -9.92 29.41 -27.86
C ALA A 1157 -8.72 29.29 -26.90
N THR A 1158 -8.28 28.08 -26.57
CA THR A 1158 -7.11 27.85 -25.73
C THR A 1158 -5.85 28.40 -26.41
N ALA A 1159 -5.09 29.23 -25.68
CA ALA A 1159 -3.89 29.85 -26.22
C ALA A 1159 -2.79 28.81 -26.55
N VAL A 1160 -2.02 29.09 -27.59
CA VAL A 1160 -0.81 28.33 -27.93
C VAL A 1160 0.21 28.42 -26.79
N ALA A 1161 1.00 27.37 -26.60
CA ALA A 1161 1.94 27.13 -25.50
C ALA A 1161 1.31 26.86 -24.12
N THR A 1162 0.02 26.51 -24.05
CA THR A 1162 -0.62 26.01 -22.83
C THR A 1162 -0.33 24.52 -22.61
N PRO A 1163 0.01 24.08 -21.38
CA PRO A 1163 0.01 22.67 -21.02
C PRO A 1163 -1.44 22.16 -20.93
N ILE A 1164 -1.69 20.97 -21.48
CA ILE A 1164 -3.04 20.40 -21.64
C ILE A 1164 -3.23 19.13 -20.79
N LEU A 1165 -2.19 18.28 -20.75
CA LEU A 1165 -2.20 16.97 -20.10
C LEU A 1165 -0.78 16.63 -19.66
N THR A 1166 -0.63 16.07 -18.48
CA THR A 1166 0.65 15.47 -18.03
C THR A 1166 0.46 13.97 -17.94
N VAL A 1167 1.25 13.20 -18.69
CA VAL A 1167 1.28 11.74 -18.55
C VAL A 1167 2.41 11.34 -17.62
N THR A 1168 2.18 10.33 -16.78
CA THR A 1168 3.17 9.81 -15.84
C THR A 1168 3.26 8.29 -15.95
N THR A 1169 4.48 7.79 -15.80
CA THR A 1169 4.81 6.37 -15.81
C THR A 1169 5.59 6.01 -14.57
N THR A 1170 5.49 4.75 -14.17
CA THR A 1170 6.31 4.16 -13.12
C THR A 1170 7.13 3.03 -13.73
N ASP A 1171 8.44 3.09 -13.51
CA ASP A 1171 9.34 1.97 -13.76
C ASP A 1171 9.61 1.22 -12.44
N ARG A 1172 10.05 -0.04 -12.52
CA ARG A 1172 10.38 -0.88 -11.36
C ARG A 1172 11.87 -1.01 -11.12
N ASP A 1173 12.68 -0.86 -12.16
CA ASP A 1173 14.14 -0.86 -12.08
C ASP A 1173 14.64 0.33 -11.24
N THR A 1174 15.95 0.44 -11.01
CA THR A 1174 16.52 1.49 -10.15
C THR A 1174 17.45 2.45 -10.90
N GLY A 1175 17.46 3.72 -10.48
CA GLY A 1175 18.44 4.71 -10.95
C GLY A 1175 18.24 5.11 -12.42
N PRO A 1176 19.26 4.97 -13.31
CA PRO A 1176 19.11 5.33 -14.72
C PRO A 1176 18.20 4.36 -15.49
N ASN A 1177 18.09 3.10 -15.05
CA ASN A 1177 17.15 2.13 -15.62
C ASN A 1177 15.71 2.60 -15.37
N ALA A 1178 15.41 3.11 -14.18
CA ALA A 1178 14.12 3.76 -13.87
C ALA A 1178 13.85 5.10 -14.61
N GLY A 1179 14.82 5.63 -15.35
CA GLY A 1179 14.86 7.03 -15.78
C GLY A 1179 14.08 7.31 -17.06
N VAL A 1180 12.79 7.62 -16.98
CA VAL A 1180 11.94 7.71 -18.19
C VAL A 1180 12.13 8.99 -19.02
N THR A 1181 11.94 8.88 -20.35
CA THR A 1181 11.68 9.94 -21.32
C THR A 1181 10.39 9.70 -22.10
N TYR A 1182 9.67 10.76 -22.46
CA TYR A 1182 8.42 10.71 -23.21
C TYR A 1182 8.57 11.28 -24.62
N ARG A 1183 7.89 10.67 -25.60
CA ARG A 1183 7.80 11.20 -26.97
C ARG A 1183 6.44 10.94 -27.62
N LEU A 1184 6.00 11.84 -28.49
CA LEU A 1184 4.79 11.63 -29.28
C LEU A 1184 5.07 10.71 -30.48
N MET A 1185 4.09 9.87 -30.80
CA MET A 1185 4.07 9.01 -31.98
C MET A 1185 2.76 9.16 -32.73
N GLY A 1186 2.84 9.33 -34.06
CA GLY A 1186 1.67 9.28 -34.92
C GLY A 1186 1.22 7.86 -35.20
N LEU A 1187 -0.09 7.62 -35.22
CA LEU A 1187 -0.68 6.30 -35.53
C LEU A 1187 -0.25 5.75 -36.90
N ASN A 1188 0.03 6.65 -37.85
CA ASN A 1188 0.54 6.34 -39.19
C ASN A 1188 2.00 6.79 -39.41
N GLY A 1189 2.76 7.03 -38.33
CA GLY A 1189 4.13 7.57 -38.38
C GLY A 1189 4.24 9.09 -38.60
N SER A 1190 3.15 9.78 -38.95
CA SER A 1190 3.10 11.25 -39.04
C SER A 1190 2.90 11.87 -37.65
N LEU A 1191 3.91 12.58 -37.14
CA LEU A 1191 3.84 13.27 -35.84
C LEU A 1191 2.68 14.28 -35.81
N PRO A 1192 1.96 14.41 -34.67
CA PRO A 1192 0.84 15.34 -34.55
C PRO A 1192 1.36 16.80 -34.48
N GLU A 1193 1.31 17.54 -35.60
CA GLU A 1193 1.93 18.86 -35.72
C GLU A 1193 1.39 19.95 -34.76
N ASN A 1194 0.15 19.77 -34.29
CA ASN A 1194 -0.57 20.69 -33.40
C ASN A 1194 -0.13 20.59 -31.93
N PHE A 1195 0.61 19.55 -31.56
CA PHE A 1195 1.01 19.28 -30.18
C PHE A 1195 2.52 19.09 -30.06
N TYR A 1196 3.03 19.37 -28.87
CA TYR A 1196 4.42 19.13 -28.46
C TYR A 1196 4.39 18.40 -27.13
N MET A 1197 5.40 17.59 -26.84
CA MET A 1197 5.56 16.97 -25.53
C MET A 1197 6.96 17.23 -25.00
N GLU A 1198 7.03 17.61 -23.74
CA GLU A 1198 8.29 17.81 -23.03
C GLU A 1198 8.83 16.46 -22.53
N GLY A 1199 10.06 16.15 -22.94
CA GLY A 1199 10.60 14.79 -22.89
C GLY A 1199 10.89 14.25 -21.50
N ASP A 1200 11.28 15.08 -20.53
CA ASP A 1200 11.61 14.62 -19.17
C ASP A 1200 10.44 14.76 -18.17
N SER A 1201 9.40 15.53 -18.50
CA SER A 1201 8.26 15.82 -17.60
C SER A 1201 6.94 15.14 -17.99
N GLY A 1202 6.83 14.64 -19.23
CA GLY A 1202 5.59 14.05 -19.75
C GLY A 1202 4.47 15.08 -20.02
N ILE A 1203 4.78 16.38 -20.01
CA ILE A 1203 3.79 17.44 -20.23
C ILE A 1203 3.52 17.60 -21.74
N LEU A 1204 2.26 17.45 -22.12
CA LEU A 1204 1.72 17.73 -23.45
C LEU A 1204 1.29 19.20 -23.55
N ILE A 1205 1.81 19.91 -24.55
CA ILE A 1205 1.64 21.35 -24.75
C ILE A 1205 1.00 21.62 -26.12
N LEU A 1206 0.08 22.58 -26.18
CA LEU A 1206 -0.55 23.01 -27.43
C LEU A 1206 0.42 23.83 -28.27
N LYS A 1207 0.76 23.38 -29.49
CA LYS A 1207 1.73 24.03 -30.39
C LYS A 1207 1.07 24.89 -31.47
N GLN A 1208 -0.17 24.58 -31.86
CA GLN A 1208 -0.99 25.39 -32.75
C GLN A 1208 -2.43 25.41 -32.23
N GLY A 1209 -3.20 26.47 -32.51
CA GLY A 1209 -4.60 26.54 -32.12
C GLY A 1209 -5.41 25.39 -32.74
N LEU A 1210 -6.36 24.86 -31.98
CA LEU A 1210 -7.27 23.82 -32.47
C LEU A 1210 -8.45 24.49 -33.19
N ASP A 1211 -8.82 23.96 -34.34
CA ASP A 1211 -10.00 24.36 -35.10
C ASP A 1211 -10.92 23.12 -35.18
N ARG A 1212 -12.04 23.17 -34.48
CA ARG A 1212 -12.96 22.03 -34.33
C ARG A 1212 -13.66 21.69 -35.64
N GLU A 1213 -13.98 22.69 -36.45
CA GLU A 1213 -14.62 22.55 -37.76
C GLU A 1213 -13.71 21.80 -38.76
N THR A 1214 -12.40 21.89 -38.62
CA THR A 1214 -11.43 21.14 -39.44
C THR A 1214 -11.12 19.74 -38.88
N VAL A 1215 -10.82 19.62 -37.58
CA VAL A 1215 -10.50 18.34 -36.93
C VAL A 1215 -11.14 18.28 -35.54
N PRO A 1216 -12.27 17.56 -35.38
CA PRO A 1216 -13.01 17.56 -34.11
C PRO A 1216 -12.37 16.70 -33.01
N VAL A 1217 -11.58 15.69 -33.40
CA VAL A 1217 -10.87 14.78 -32.49
C VAL A 1217 -9.47 14.51 -33.03
N HIS A 1218 -8.44 14.78 -32.23
CA HIS A 1218 -7.06 14.40 -32.50
C HIS A 1218 -6.72 13.14 -31.72
N HIS A 1219 -6.22 12.11 -32.39
CA HIS A 1219 -5.80 10.84 -31.79
C HIS A 1219 -4.34 10.57 -32.15
N PHE A 1220 -3.52 10.30 -31.15
CA PHE A 1220 -2.11 9.93 -31.30
C PHE A 1220 -1.63 9.09 -30.12
N LEU A 1221 -0.40 8.59 -30.20
CA LEU A 1221 0.25 7.82 -29.17
C LEU A 1221 1.28 8.71 -28.43
N VAL A 1222 1.47 8.44 -27.14
CA VAL A 1222 2.70 8.76 -26.43
C VAL A 1222 3.47 7.47 -26.20
N GLN A 1223 4.78 7.52 -26.34
CA GLN A 1223 5.70 6.45 -25.94
C GLN A 1223 6.54 6.95 -24.77
N ALA A 1224 6.63 6.14 -23.72
CA ALA A 1224 7.61 6.29 -22.65
C ALA A 1224 8.75 5.31 -22.90
N ILE A 1225 9.98 5.77 -22.75
CA ILE A 1225 11.21 4.99 -22.96
C ILE A 1225 12.12 5.26 -21.77
N ASP A 1226 12.63 4.23 -21.12
CA ASP A 1226 13.63 4.40 -20.07
C ASP A 1226 14.98 4.93 -20.60
N LYS A 1227 15.93 5.11 -19.68
CA LYS A 1227 17.33 5.50 -19.96
C LYS A 1227 18.30 4.32 -19.73
N GLY A 1228 17.79 3.10 -19.59
CA GLY A 1228 18.58 1.90 -19.37
C GLY A 1228 19.12 1.28 -20.66
N THR A 1229 19.75 0.11 -20.51
CA THR A 1229 20.36 -0.63 -21.62
C THR A 1229 20.14 -2.14 -21.46
N PRO A 1230 19.36 -2.79 -22.34
CA PRO A 1230 18.66 -2.24 -23.51
C PRO A 1230 17.51 -1.30 -23.10
N PRO A 1231 17.23 -0.23 -23.87
CA PRO A 1231 16.13 0.66 -23.52
C PRO A 1231 14.78 0.02 -23.83
N LEU A 1232 13.93 -0.11 -22.82
CA LEU A 1232 12.57 -0.63 -22.92
C LEU A 1232 11.57 0.53 -23.00
N SER A 1233 10.34 0.21 -23.40
CA SER A 1233 9.35 1.24 -23.68
C SER A 1233 7.92 0.71 -23.69
N SER A 1234 6.97 1.57 -23.33
CA SER A 1234 5.54 1.34 -23.49
C SER A 1234 4.85 2.49 -24.22
N THR A 1235 3.59 2.31 -24.60
CA THR A 1235 2.79 3.34 -25.28
C THR A 1235 1.39 3.47 -24.70
N ALA A 1236 0.90 4.70 -24.59
CA ALA A 1236 -0.50 5.00 -24.26
C ALA A 1236 -1.15 5.86 -25.37
N HIS A 1237 -2.47 5.75 -25.51
CA HIS A 1237 -3.25 6.54 -26.46
C HIS A 1237 -3.71 7.86 -25.84
N ILE A 1238 -3.71 8.93 -26.64
CA ILE A 1238 -4.23 10.25 -26.26
C ILE A 1238 -5.30 10.67 -27.27
N PHE A 1239 -6.49 10.99 -26.78
CA PHE A 1239 -7.61 11.55 -27.55
C PHE A 1239 -7.95 12.96 -27.06
N ILE A 1240 -7.93 13.92 -27.97
CA ILE A 1240 -8.18 15.33 -27.69
C ILE A 1240 -9.39 15.79 -28.50
N THR A 1241 -10.49 16.13 -27.82
CA THR A 1241 -11.71 16.63 -28.47
C THR A 1241 -11.75 18.16 -28.42
N GLY A 1242 -11.84 18.82 -29.57
CA GLY A 1242 -12.00 20.28 -29.65
C GLY A 1242 -13.42 20.71 -29.29
N VAL A 1243 -13.59 21.72 -28.43
CA VAL A 1243 -14.92 22.25 -28.03
C VAL A 1243 -15.07 23.74 -28.34
N LEU A 1244 -16.22 24.08 -28.94
CA LEU A 1244 -16.66 25.46 -29.19
C LEU A 1244 -17.07 26.14 -27.88
N ILE A 1245 -16.76 27.44 -27.74
CA ILE A 1245 -17.33 28.26 -26.68
C ILE A 1245 -18.82 28.50 -26.96
N ALA A 1246 -19.69 27.87 -26.17
CA ALA A 1246 -21.10 28.20 -26.11
C ALA A 1246 -21.32 29.42 -25.20
N PHE A 1247 -21.37 30.62 -25.78
CA PHE A 1247 -22.00 31.77 -25.12
C PHE A 1247 -23.52 31.51 -25.02
N TYR A 1248 -23.97 30.99 -23.87
CA TYR A 1248 -25.38 31.02 -23.49
C TYR A 1248 -25.66 32.24 -22.61
N ILE A 1249 -26.10 33.33 -23.25
CA ILE A 1249 -26.84 34.41 -22.60
C ILE A 1249 -28.18 34.49 -23.31
N ILE A 1250 -29.29 34.18 -22.61
CA ILE A 1250 -30.59 34.83 -22.79
C ILE A 1250 -31.49 34.56 -21.57
N LEU A 1251 -32.16 35.63 -21.18
CA LEU A 1251 -33.09 35.84 -20.08
C LEU A 1251 -34.51 35.23 -20.31
N VAL A 1252 -35.27 35.11 -19.20
CA VAL A 1252 -36.77 35.26 -19.06
C VAL A 1252 -37.67 34.01 -18.84
N PHE A 1253 -38.07 33.86 -17.56
CA PHE A 1253 -39.40 33.55 -16.97
C PHE A 1253 -40.06 32.14 -16.98
N ILE A 1254 -40.60 31.80 -15.79
CA ILE A 1254 -41.64 30.79 -15.43
C ILE A 1254 -41.14 29.33 -15.44
N ASP A 1255 -41.33 28.51 -14.39
CA ASP A 1255 -42.09 28.63 -13.12
C ASP A 1255 -41.22 28.12 -11.95
#